data_AF-A0A668VQK0-F1
#
_entry.id   AF-A0A668VQK0-F1
#
_cell.length_a   1.000
_cell.length_b   1.000
_cell.length_c   1.000
_cell.angle_alpha   90.00
_cell.angle_beta   90.00
_cell.angle_gamma   90.00
#
_symmetry.space_group_name_H-M   'P 1'
#
loop_
_entity.id
_entity.type
_entity.pdbx_description
1 polymer ?
#
loop_
_entity_poly.entity_id
_entity_poly.type
_entity_poly.pdbx_seq_one_letter_code
_entity_poly.pdbx_strand_id
1 'polypeptide(L)'
;MLWTRWLVLLLCWGATGSEQQADERGAVPAEVRSDSRRERSPPPVEPLDFGFVPAAVYNTHAYYEPGSMGILFHMVHAFLYMVQPNLFPKDLIVKVIQQNMGGIKIEEWRKPENVVLLLQWIQYESGFLICATFGVVFVVLIPIIAMCFCMCRCCDNCGGEMHQRQRKNADCHRGFYTASLIATTIFIIVGVLIALAANHNISSQVKSTRRLINTNMRDLKTFANNTPAQVDYLTAQYTTAKNKVLSDLDNIGPLLGGRIHIQLEKSVIPSLDTALRMAGAMRETKEALENVSSSLEVLQDGVGKLQASLSGERASLSNTLSDPACTNGAVSHTCNTIRSTLSQLGINADFSKVPDVNHALANVNTVLKTDLSNIVQKGYASFNDTPRLVKEQTKNIVAALPRVKGMLDKIGAEITGFSKMFPVEASLANFTIFLNERHKAIESYYPQIDQMDFYRWIACVAVLCMVVLVLAFNILGLLCGNCGYDKQATPTTRGCLSNTGGNLLMAGVGFSFIFAWVLMAIVTTLFVVGGNVEKLICEPLANRQLFKIIDTPFLVHPEKRNFLPGMLFQNPNIDLTLGGMYRECYDNNGLYHALQLETMFNINSFLNRTVYNRDLAKVFDSVQVDLQGITLLEQAGRDNLINFANSGIGQIDYQAYLTEVNKGVTLIDLLSFCSDLEAQADQLPRGALENALRGHASSIRSIHREQVVPLEQAMSTLHQSIKQLQKTSNDLPVKVTNVLSAIDAAEYLITHNASHVVKQETKAYVQGLVGYFKQYTEWVKNSLTAEVAQCKPISNIVDSMEIVGCSFIIDSVNTFWFGLGGCCILLIPSIIFSVKLAKYYRRMDTEDVFEDSSYPWLVAL
;
A
#
# COMPACT_ATOMS: atom_id res chain seq x y z
N MET A 1 8.19 -58.32 -24.77
CA MET A 1 8.67 -56.95 -25.11
C MET A 1 8.20 -55.85 -24.15
N LEU A 2 7.26 -56.09 -23.21
CA LEU A 2 6.85 -55.07 -22.21
C LEU A 2 7.75 -54.95 -20.97
N TRP A 3 8.61 -55.94 -20.70
CA TRP A 3 9.45 -55.94 -19.49
C TRP A 3 10.67 -55.01 -19.60
N THR A 4 11.18 -54.80 -20.81
CA THR A 4 12.28 -53.85 -21.09
C THR A 4 11.85 -52.39 -20.97
N ARG A 5 10.57 -52.06 -21.17
CA ARG A 5 10.05 -50.69 -20.96
C ARG A 5 9.92 -50.32 -19.48
N TRP A 6 9.68 -51.30 -18.61
CA TRP A 6 9.59 -51.09 -17.16
C TRP A 6 10.95 -50.84 -16.51
N LEU A 7 12.03 -51.43 -17.02
CA LEU A 7 13.38 -51.23 -16.49
C LEU A 7 14.04 -49.92 -16.97
N VAL A 8 13.66 -49.41 -18.15
CA VAL A 8 14.21 -48.17 -18.73
C VAL A 8 13.57 -46.92 -18.12
N LEU A 9 12.31 -46.99 -17.64
CA LEU A 9 11.65 -45.87 -16.95
C LEU A 9 12.18 -45.63 -15.53
N LEU A 10 12.75 -46.65 -14.89
CA LEU A 10 13.36 -46.54 -13.55
C LEU A 10 14.77 -45.93 -13.56
N LEU A 11 15.42 -45.80 -14.73
CA LEU A 11 16.81 -45.33 -14.86
C LEU A 11 16.95 -43.93 -15.50
N CYS A 12 15.85 -43.26 -15.87
CA CYS A 12 15.88 -41.97 -16.58
C CYS A 12 15.14 -40.83 -15.87
N TRP A 13 15.09 -40.81 -14.53
CA TRP A 13 14.64 -39.64 -13.78
C TRP A 13 15.79 -38.99 -13.00
N GLY A 14 16.70 -38.40 -13.77
CA GLY A 14 17.66 -37.42 -13.31
C GLY A 14 17.75 -36.34 -14.38
N ALA A 15 17.36 -35.13 -14.02
CA ALA A 15 17.33 -33.90 -14.82
C ALA A 15 16.09 -33.65 -15.71
N THR A 16 15.75 -32.35 -15.79
CA THR A 16 14.62 -31.65 -16.47
C THR A 16 13.40 -31.43 -15.56
N GLY A 17 12.98 -30.22 -15.22
CA GLY A 17 13.48 -28.90 -15.54
C GLY A 17 12.78 -27.88 -14.65
N SER A 18 13.56 -26.90 -14.18
CA SER A 18 13.08 -25.66 -13.62
C SER A 18 12.51 -24.79 -14.75
N GLU A 19 11.23 -24.42 -14.69
CA GLU A 19 10.72 -23.29 -15.46
C GLU A 19 10.08 -22.27 -14.51
N GLN A 20 10.77 -21.14 -14.45
CA GLN A 20 10.35 -19.90 -13.81
C GLN A 20 9.18 -19.31 -14.61
N GLN A 21 8.08 -19.01 -13.93
CA GLN A 21 7.02 -18.21 -14.52
C GLN A 21 7.30 -16.74 -14.22
N ALA A 22 7.67 -16.03 -15.28
CA ALA A 22 8.05 -14.63 -15.28
C ALA A 22 6.84 -13.70 -15.12
N ASP A 23 7.14 -12.61 -14.43
CA ASP A 23 6.35 -11.41 -14.13
C ASP A 23 6.07 -10.63 -15.44
N GLU A 24 4.79 -10.39 -15.79
CA GLU A 24 4.42 -9.46 -16.86
C GLU A 24 3.51 -8.35 -16.31
N ARG A 25 4.15 -7.24 -15.94
CA ARG A 25 3.54 -5.92 -15.78
C ARG A 25 3.31 -5.29 -17.16
N GLY A 26 2.06 -5.16 -17.58
CA GLY A 26 1.66 -4.31 -18.71
C GLY A 26 1.12 -2.96 -18.23
N ALA A 27 1.99 -1.95 -18.11
CA ALA A 27 1.58 -0.56 -17.88
C ALA A 27 1.43 0.15 -19.24
N VAL A 28 0.20 0.57 -19.56
CA VAL A 28 -0.12 1.38 -20.74
C VAL A 28 -0.04 2.87 -20.36
N PRO A 29 0.72 3.73 -21.06
CA PRO A 29 0.77 5.16 -20.78
C PRO A 29 -0.41 5.87 -21.45
N ALA A 30 -1.22 6.57 -20.64
CA ALA A 30 -2.32 7.42 -21.12
C ALA A 30 -1.80 8.80 -21.54
N GLU A 31 -2.18 9.22 -22.75
CA GLU A 31 -1.96 10.55 -23.32
C GLU A 31 -2.58 11.67 -22.46
N VAL A 32 -1.80 12.72 -22.22
CA VAL A 32 -2.23 13.95 -21.56
C VAL A 32 -2.88 14.86 -22.60
N ARG A 33 -4.22 14.92 -22.60
CA ARG A 33 -5.00 15.97 -23.27
C ARG A 33 -5.30 17.07 -22.26
N SER A 34 -4.77 18.27 -22.50
CA SER A 34 -4.92 19.45 -21.66
C SER A 34 -6.31 20.06 -21.81
N ASP A 35 -7.23 19.72 -20.90
CA ASP A 35 -8.56 20.36 -20.84
C ASP A 35 -8.57 21.52 -19.84
N SER A 36 -8.95 22.69 -20.34
CA SER A 36 -8.78 23.99 -19.68
C SER A 36 -10.06 24.42 -18.94
N ARG A 37 -10.46 23.68 -17.91
CA ARG A 37 -11.39 24.14 -16.86
C ARG A 37 -11.09 23.43 -15.54
N ARG A 38 -10.14 23.97 -14.77
CA ARG A 38 -9.96 23.58 -13.35
C ARG A 38 -11.08 24.21 -12.53
N GLU A 39 -12.16 23.47 -12.30
CA GLU A 39 -12.81 23.54 -10.99
C GLU A 39 -11.74 23.18 -9.96
N ARG A 40 -11.39 24.12 -9.06
CA ARG A 40 -10.49 23.80 -7.95
C ARG A 40 -11.17 22.74 -7.11
N SER A 41 -10.58 21.54 -7.07
CA SER A 41 -10.89 20.55 -6.04
C SER A 41 -10.79 21.22 -4.67
N PRO A 42 -11.73 20.98 -3.74
CA PRO A 42 -11.60 21.48 -2.38
C PRO A 42 -10.26 21.03 -1.79
N PRO A 43 -9.62 21.86 -0.94
CA PRO A 43 -8.36 21.48 -0.30
C PRO A 43 -8.50 20.13 0.42
N PRO A 44 -7.46 19.28 0.42
CA PRO A 44 -7.53 17.99 1.09
C PRO A 44 -7.87 18.20 2.57
N VAL A 45 -8.90 17.48 3.04
CA VAL A 45 -9.29 17.47 4.45
C VAL A 45 -8.13 16.88 5.24
N GLU A 46 -7.82 17.47 6.39
CA GLU A 46 -6.76 16.97 7.29
C GLU A 46 -7.04 15.49 7.62
N PRO A 47 -6.06 14.59 7.41
CA PRO A 47 -6.24 13.17 7.67
C PRO A 47 -6.37 12.91 9.18
N LEU A 48 -7.42 12.20 9.58
CA LEU A 48 -7.59 11.76 10.96
C LEU A 48 -6.84 10.46 11.23
N ASP A 49 -6.14 10.40 12.36
CA ASP A 49 -5.55 9.16 12.86
C ASP A 49 -6.53 8.48 13.83
N PHE A 50 -7.06 7.34 13.43
CA PHE A 50 -7.97 6.50 14.23
C PHE A 50 -7.23 5.39 14.98
N GLY A 51 -5.90 5.29 14.83
CA GLY A 51 -5.07 4.23 15.37
C GLY A 51 -5.27 2.88 14.67
N PHE A 52 -4.66 1.84 15.25
CA PHE A 52 -4.73 0.47 14.73
C PHE A 52 -5.76 -0.35 15.51
N VAL A 53 -6.59 -1.10 14.78
CA VAL A 53 -7.50 -2.08 15.39
C VAL A 53 -6.65 -3.12 16.14
N PRO A 54 -6.96 -3.43 17.42
CA PRO A 54 -6.21 -4.43 18.17
C PRO A 54 -6.23 -5.80 17.47
N ALA A 55 -5.09 -6.22 16.92
CA ALA A 55 -4.99 -7.47 16.17
C ALA A 55 -4.92 -8.68 17.12
N ALA A 56 -5.63 -9.75 16.76
CA ALA A 56 -5.48 -11.05 17.41
C ALA A 56 -4.31 -11.82 16.79
N VAL A 57 -3.49 -12.47 17.62
CA VAL A 57 -2.45 -13.37 17.14
C VAL A 57 -2.95 -14.81 17.26
N TYR A 58 -2.99 -15.52 16.13
CA TYR A 58 -3.38 -16.93 16.05
C TYR A 58 -2.14 -17.82 16.01
N ASN A 59 -2.19 -18.95 16.72
CA ASN A 59 -1.05 -19.85 16.90
C ASN A 59 -1.07 -21.05 15.93
N THR A 60 -2.20 -21.33 15.30
CA THR A 60 -2.37 -22.50 14.44
C THR A 60 -1.70 -22.25 13.10
N HIS A 61 -0.77 -23.13 12.75
CA HIS A 61 -0.19 -23.23 11.42
C HIS A 61 -0.69 -24.54 10.80
N ALA A 62 -1.73 -24.45 9.98
CA ALA A 62 -2.31 -25.59 9.27
C ALA A 62 -1.48 -25.90 8.01
N TYR A 63 -0.23 -26.33 8.23
CA TYR A 63 0.69 -26.74 7.18
C TYR A 63 1.40 -28.02 7.62
N TYR A 64 1.51 -28.98 6.70
CA TYR A 64 2.19 -30.24 6.94
C TYR A 64 3.14 -30.55 5.81
N GLU A 65 4.37 -30.90 6.20
CA GLU A 65 5.39 -31.41 5.29
C GLU A 65 5.75 -32.85 5.72
N PRO A 66 5.50 -33.86 4.86
CA PRO A 66 5.67 -35.26 5.23
C PRO A 66 7.13 -35.72 5.35
N GLY A 67 8.10 -34.85 5.04
CA GLY A 67 9.52 -35.18 5.09
C GLY A 67 9.88 -36.38 4.19
N SER A 68 10.65 -37.33 4.72
CA SER A 68 11.05 -38.53 3.97
C SER A 68 9.89 -39.46 3.59
N MET A 69 8.79 -39.46 4.37
CA MET A 69 7.58 -40.22 4.04
C MET A 69 6.91 -39.69 2.77
N GLY A 70 7.13 -38.43 2.41
CA GLY A 70 6.57 -37.81 1.21
C GLY A 70 6.92 -38.55 -0.09
N ILE A 71 8.11 -39.14 -0.17
CA ILE A 71 8.53 -39.94 -1.34
C ILE A 71 7.61 -41.16 -1.52
N LEU A 72 7.26 -41.82 -0.41
CA LEU A 72 6.36 -42.98 -0.42
C LEU A 72 4.93 -42.57 -0.77
N PHE A 73 4.46 -41.44 -0.22
CA PHE A 73 3.14 -40.91 -0.53
C PHE A 73 3.01 -40.59 -2.01
N HIS A 74 4.00 -39.90 -2.60
CA HIS A 74 4.02 -39.62 -4.04
C HIS A 74 4.03 -40.89 -4.90
N MET A 75 4.75 -41.94 -4.51
CA MET A 75 4.76 -43.21 -5.24
C MET A 75 3.36 -43.86 -5.25
N VAL A 76 2.66 -43.82 -4.10
CA VAL A 76 1.32 -44.40 -3.97
C VAL A 76 0.29 -43.55 -4.71
N HIS A 77 0.37 -42.22 -4.61
CA HIS A 77 -0.47 -41.32 -5.40
C HIS A 77 -0.28 -41.56 -6.89
N ALA A 78 0.96 -41.68 -7.39
CA ALA A 78 1.24 -41.99 -8.79
C ALA A 78 0.59 -43.31 -9.24
N PHE A 79 0.63 -44.34 -8.39
CA PHE A 79 -0.09 -45.58 -8.64
C PHE A 79 -1.62 -45.36 -8.68
N LEU A 80 -2.18 -44.63 -7.72
CA LEU A 80 -3.62 -44.34 -7.68
C LEU A 80 -4.09 -43.49 -8.87
N TYR A 81 -3.26 -42.57 -9.40
CA TYR A 81 -3.54 -41.84 -10.64
C TYR A 81 -3.50 -42.77 -11.87
N MET A 82 -2.68 -43.81 -11.87
CA MET A 82 -2.70 -44.82 -12.93
C MET A 82 -3.97 -45.68 -12.86
N VAL A 83 -4.44 -46.01 -11.65
CA VAL A 83 -5.68 -46.77 -11.43
C VAL A 83 -6.92 -45.93 -11.78
N GLN A 84 -6.96 -44.67 -11.34
CA GLN A 84 -8.05 -43.75 -11.59
C GLN A 84 -7.49 -42.43 -12.17
N PRO A 85 -7.37 -42.33 -13.51
CA PRO A 85 -6.89 -41.13 -14.17
C PRO A 85 -7.98 -40.08 -14.41
N ASN A 86 -9.25 -40.44 -14.20
CA ASN A 86 -10.37 -39.55 -14.49
C ASN A 86 -10.45 -38.40 -13.47
N LEU A 87 -10.86 -37.23 -13.93
CA LEU A 87 -11.12 -36.06 -13.09
C LEU A 87 -12.33 -36.30 -12.17
N PHE A 88 -12.34 -35.60 -11.04
CA PHE A 88 -13.41 -35.68 -10.05
C PHE A 88 -14.82 -35.52 -10.67
N PRO A 89 -15.73 -36.51 -10.51
CA PRO A 89 -16.97 -36.59 -11.25
C PRO A 89 -18.08 -35.79 -10.55
N LYS A 90 -17.91 -34.46 -10.44
CA LYS A 90 -18.83 -33.56 -9.74
C LYS A 90 -20.29 -33.77 -10.17
N ASP A 91 -20.56 -33.72 -11.47
CA ASP A 91 -21.92 -33.78 -12.01
C ASP A 91 -22.59 -35.14 -11.76
N LEU A 92 -21.79 -36.20 -11.72
CA LEU A 92 -22.26 -37.55 -11.41
C LEU A 92 -22.72 -37.65 -9.96
N ILE A 93 -21.90 -37.15 -9.03
CA ILE A 93 -22.22 -37.12 -7.59
C ILE A 93 -23.46 -36.26 -7.32
N VAL A 94 -23.54 -35.07 -7.93
CA VAL A 94 -24.69 -34.18 -7.80
C VAL A 94 -25.98 -34.88 -8.26
N LYS A 95 -25.97 -35.53 -9.43
CA LYS A 95 -27.13 -36.28 -9.95
C LYS A 95 -27.54 -37.42 -9.03
N VAL A 96 -26.59 -38.20 -8.49
CA VAL A 96 -26.87 -39.29 -7.54
C VAL A 96 -27.53 -38.77 -6.27
N ILE A 97 -27.01 -37.68 -5.69
CA ILE A 97 -27.57 -37.10 -4.46
C ILE A 97 -28.99 -36.57 -4.72
N GLN A 98 -29.21 -35.85 -5.82
CA GLN A 98 -30.53 -35.33 -6.19
C GLN A 98 -31.56 -36.44 -6.40
N GLN A 99 -31.16 -37.54 -7.04
CA GLN A 99 -32.04 -38.69 -7.26
C GLN A 99 -32.36 -39.42 -5.94
N ASN A 100 -31.42 -39.50 -5.00
CA ASN A 100 -31.61 -40.21 -3.73
C ASN A 100 -32.43 -39.42 -2.69
N MET A 101 -32.58 -38.09 -2.81
CA MET A 101 -33.36 -37.27 -1.88
C MET A 101 -34.88 -37.56 -1.89
N GLY A 102 -35.40 -38.24 -2.92
CA GLY A 102 -36.80 -38.67 -3.01
C GLY A 102 -37.13 -40.04 -2.36
N GLY A 103 -36.14 -40.70 -1.76
CA GLY A 103 -36.24 -42.06 -1.25
C GLY A 103 -36.02 -43.11 -2.35
N ILE A 104 -35.23 -44.15 -2.04
CA ILE A 104 -34.85 -45.19 -3.01
C ILE A 104 -36.07 -46.07 -3.32
N LYS A 105 -36.73 -45.84 -4.45
CA LYS A 105 -37.70 -46.78 -5.02
C LYS A 105 -36.98 -47.72 -5.99
N ILE A 106 -36.99 -49.02 -5.68
CA ILE A 106 -36.33 -50.07 -6.49
C ILE A 106 -36.85 -50.07 -7.95
N GLU A 107 -38.08 -49.64 -8.19
CA GLU A 107 -38.67 -49.51 -9.54
C GLU A 107 -38.02 -48.42 -10.41
N GLU A 108 -37.29 -47.46 -9.83
CA GLU A 108 -36.66 -46.38 -10.59
C GLU A 108 -35.32 -46.77 -11.24
N TRP A 109 -34.63 -47.81 -10.75
CA TRP A 109 -33.35 -48.27 -11.33
C TRP A 109 -33.48 -48.81 -12.77
N ARG A 110 -34.69 -49.15 -13.20
CA ARG A 110 -34.97 -49.64 -14.56
C ARG A 110 -35.10 -48.51 -15.60
N LYS A 111 -35.19 -47.24 -15.16
CA LYS A 111 -35.22 -46.09 -16.08
C LYS A 111 -33.88 -45.99 -16.83
N PRO A 112 -33.90 -45.71 -18.14
CA PRO A 112 -32.68 -45.68 -18.96
C PRO A 112 -31.64 -44.68 -18.45
N GLU A 113 -32.08 -43.57 -17.84
CA GLU A 113 -31.22 -42.55 -17.24
C GLU A 113 -30.36 -43.08 -16.08
N ASN A 114 -30.92 -43.97 -15.24
CA ASN A 114 -30.21 -44.56 -14.09
C ASN A 114 -29.23 -45.66 -14.52
N VAL A 115 -29.54 -46.36 -15.61
CA VAL A 115 -28.62 -47.34 -16.23
C VAL A 115 -27.41 -46.62 -16.84
N VAL A 116 -27.61 -45.49 -17.50
CA VAL A 116 -26.51 -44.66 -18.03
C VAL A 116 -25.65 -44.12 -16.89
N LEU A 117 -26.26 -43.68 -15.79
CA LEU A 117 -25.54 -43.17 -14.62
C LEU A 117 -24.69 -44.26 -13.95
N LEU A 118 -25.24 -45.48 -13.81
CA LEU A 118 -24.50 -46.64 -13.31
C LEU A 118 -23.31 -46.99 -14.22
N LEU A 119 -23.50 -46.96 -15.54
CA LEU A 119 -22.42 -47.20 -16.52
C LEU A 119 -21.32 -46.14 -16.41
N GLN A 120 -21.68 -44.87 -16.23
CA GLN A 120 -20.71 -43.80 -16.01
C GLN A 120 -19.92 -43.99 -14.70
N TRP A 121 -20.59 -44.43 -13.63
CA TRP A 121 -19.92 -44.75 -12.36
C TRP A 121 -18.97 -45.95 -12.48
N ILE A 122 -19.39 -46.99 -13.19
CA ILE A 122 -18.55 -48.17 -13.48
C ILE A 122 -17.35 -47.78 -14.35
N GLN A 123 -17.54 -46.91 -15.34
CA GLN A 123 -16.46 -46.42 -16.19
C GLN A 123 -15.46 -45.59 -15.40
N TYR A 124 -15.95 -44.74 -14.50
CA TYR A 124 -15.12 -44.01 -13.54
C TYR A 124 -14.31 -45.01 -12.71
N GLU A 125 -14.93 -45.88 -11.92
CA GLU A 125 -14.25 -46.83 -11.03
C GLU A 125 -13.59 -48.04 -11.73
N SER A 126 -13.49 -48.05 -13.05
CA SER A 126 -13.07 -49.22 -13.83
C SER A 126 -11.70 -49.78 -13.43
N GLY A 127 -10.71 -48.93 -13.16
CA GLY A 127 -9.39 -49.38 -12.71
C GLY A 127 -9.41 -50.01 -11.31
N PHE A 128 -10.17 -49.45 -10.37
CA PHE A 128 -10.36 -50.05 -9.04
C PHE A 128 -11.05 -51.41 -9.15
N LEU A 129 -12.10 -51.52 -9.98
CA LEU A 129 -12.81 -52.78 -10.21
C LEU A 129 -11.90 -53.86 -10.81
N ILE A 130 -11.07 -53.50 -11.79
CA ILE A 130 -10.12 -54.44 -12.41
C ILE A 130 -9.10 -54.93 -11.36
N CYS A 131 -8.47 -54.02 -10.62
CA CYS A 131 -7.49 -54.36 -9.58
C CYS A 131 -8.12 -55.19 -8.44
N ALA A 132 -9.33 -54.83 -8.00
CA ALA A 132 -10.06 -55.57 -7.00
C ALA A 132 -10.42 -56.99 -7.49
N THR A 133 -10.79 -57.13 -8.76
CA THR A 133 -11.06 -58.45 -9.37
C THR A 133 -9.81 -59.32 -9.34
N PHE A 134 -8.64 -58.80 -9.71
CA PHE A 134 -7.39 -59.53 -9.59
C PHE A 134 -7.06 -59.92 -8.14
N GLY A 135 -7.32 -59.03 -7.19
CA GLY A 135 -7.17 -59.32 -5.76
C GLY A 135 -8.09 -60.45 -5.28
N VAL A 136 -9.38 -60.41 -5.64
CA VAL A 136 -10.35 -61.46 -5.30
C VAL A 136 -9.98 -62.79 -5.96
N VAL A 137 -9.56 -62.76 -7.23
CA VAL A 137 -9.07 -63.96 -7.94
C VAL A 137 -7.86 -64.55 -7.21
N PHE A 138 -6.92 -63.73 -6.74
CA PHE A 138 -5.79 -64.19 -5.93
C PHE A 138 -6.25 -64.83 -4.62
N VAL A 139 -7.20 -64.20 -3.91
CA VAL A 139 -7.76 -64.72 -2.64
C VAL A 139 -8.40 -66.09 -2.83
N VAL A 140 -9.07 -66.34 -3.96
CA VAL A 140 -9.72 -67.62 -4.25
C VAL A 140 -8.73 -68.66 -4.80
N LEU A 141 -7.84 -68.27 -5.72
CA LEU A 141 -6.95 -69.22 -6.40
C LEU A 141 -5.82 -69.72 -5.51
N ILE A 142 -5.23 -68.89 -4.65
CA ILE A 142 -4.12 -69.30 -3.79
C ILE A 142 -4.45 -70.49 -2.87
N PRO A 143 -5.58 -70.53 -2.14
CA PRO A 143 -5.93 -71.69 -1.33
C PRO A 143 -6.22 -72.93 -2.18
N ILE A 144 -6.81 -72.77 -3.38
CA ILE A 144 -7.01 -73.88 -4.32
C ILE A 144 -5.66 -74.43 -4.78
N ILE A 145 -4.75 -73.57 -5.21
CA ILE A 145 -3.38 -73.94 -5.61
C ILE A 145 -2.65 -74.59 -4.44
N ALA A 146 -2.81 -74.08 -3.21
CA ALA A 146 -2.21 -74.67 -2.01
C ALA A 146 -2.74 -76.08 -1.74
N MET A 147 -4.05 -76.31 -1.85
CA MET A 147 -4.66 -77.63 -1.70
C MET A 147 -4.22 -78.58 -2.82
N CYS A 148 -4.24 -78.15 -4.08
CA CYS A 148 -3.72 -78.93 -5.20
C CYS A 148 -2.24 -79.25 -5.05
N PHE A 149 -1.42 -78.28 -4.62
CA PHE A 149 0.00 -78.45 -4.38
C PHE A 149 0.25 -79.44 -3.23
N CYS A 150 -0.51 -79.35 -2.14
CA CYS A 150 -0.45 -80.27 -1.01
C CYS A 150 -0.80 -81.70 -1.44
N MET A 151 -1.94 -81.90 -2.13
CA MET A 151 -2.35 -83.21 -2.64
C MET A 151 -1.35 -83.78 -3.66
N CYS A 152 -0.90 -82.98 -4.64
CA CYS A 152 0.12 -83.40 -5.60
C CYS A 152 1.41 -83.80 -4.90
N ARG A 153 1.80 -83.07 -3.85
CA ARG A 153 2.98 -83.37 -3.04
C ARG A 153 2.84 -84.64 -2.23
N CYS A 154 1.66 -84.95 -1.70
CA CYS A 154 1.36 -86.22 -1.04
C CYS A 154 1.38 -87.42 -2.01
N CYS A 155 1.12 -87.18 -3.30
CA CYS A 155 1.26 -88.17 -4.37
C CYS A 155 2.64 -88.12 -5.06
N ASP A 156 3.68 -87.76 -4.32
CA ASP A 156 5.08 -87.64 -4.77
C ASP A 156 5.34 -86.66 -5.93
N ASN A 157 4.36 -85.91 -6.42
CA ASN A 157 4.55 -84.89 -7.46
C ASN A 157 4.87 -83.51 -6.87
N CYS A 158 5.10 -82.47 -7.68
CA CYS A 158 5.37 -81.10 -7.20
C CYS A 158 6.53 -80.97 -6.19
N GLY A 159 7.55 -81.85 -6.32
CA GLY A 159 8.68 -81.92 -5.40
C GLY A 159 8.43 -82.70 -4.11
N GLY A 160 7.36 -83.51 -4.07
CA GLY A 160 7.14 -84.58 -3.10
C GLY A 160 8.15 -85.70 -3.23
N GLU A 161 8.45 -86.12 -4.47
CA GLU A 161 9.47 -87.13 -4.80
C GLU A 161 10.82 -86.73 -4.20
N MET A 162 11.30 -87.52 -3.23
CA MET A 162 12.64 -87.41 -2.66
C MET A 162 13.67 -88.05 -3.60
N HIS A 163 13.61 -87.68 -4.88
CA HIS A 163 14.50 -88.15 -5.92
C HIS A 163 15.12 -86.96 -6.66
N GLN A 164 16.45 -86.99 -6.86
CA GLN A 164 17.15 -85.94 -7.59
C GLN A 164 17.81 -86.47 -8.87
N ARG A 165 17.27 -86.03 -10.01
CA ARG A 165 17.90 -86.24 -11.32
C ARG A 165 19.13 -85.35 -11.49
N GLN A 166 20.29 -85.95 -11.72
CA GLN A 166 21.51 -85.19 -11.99
C GLN A 166 21.42 -84.50 -13.36
N ARG A 167 21.65 -83.19 -13.41
CA ARG A 167 21.67 -82.38 -14.64
C ARG A 167 23.06 -81.81 -14.86
N LYS A 168 23.50 -81.76 -16.11
CA LYS A 168 24.83 -81.25 -16.53
C LYS A 168 25.20 -79.87 -15.96
N ASN A 169 24.20 -79.03 -15.64
CA ASN A 169 24.37 -77.68 -15.09
C ASN A 169 23.73 -77.48 -13.70
N ALA A 170 23.69 -78.51 -12.85
CA ALA A 170 22.99 -78.46 -11.55
C ALA A 170 23.44 -77.31 -10.63
N ASP A 171 24.74 -77.02 -10.56
CA ASP A 171 25.29 -75.92 -9.75
C ASP A 171 24.87 -74.53 -10.26
N CYS A 172 24.79 -74.34 -11.58
CA CYS A 172 24.33 -73.08 -12.17
C CYS A 172 22.84 -72.85 -11.87
N HIS A 173 22.00 -73.88 -11.99
CA HIS A 173 20.59 -73.79 -11.63
C HIS A 173 20.38 -73.50 -10.14
N ARG A 174 21.14 -74.14 -9.26
CA ARG A 174 21.13 -73.85 -7.82
C ARG A 174 21.51 -72.39 -7.56
N GLY A 175 22.64 -71.93 -8.12
CA GLY A 175 23.08 -70.54 -7.98
C GLY A 175 22.04 -69.52 -8.48
N PHE A 176 21.38 -69.79 -9.60
CA PHE A 176 20.29 -68.96 -10.12
C PHE A 176 19.10 -68.88 -9.16
N TYR A 177 18.63 -70.02 -8.64
CA TYR A 177 17.51 -70.03 -7.69
C TYR A 177 17.87 -69.39 -6.34
N THR A 178 19.10 -69.57 -5.86
CA THR A 178 19.62 -68.87 -4.67
C THR A 178 19.64 -67.36 -4.89
N ALA A 179 20.22 -66.88 -5.99
CA ALA A 179 20.27 -65.45 -6.31
C ALA A 179 18.87 -64.84 -6.49
N SER A 180 17.98 -65.55 -7.18
CA SER A 180 16.59 -65.11 -7.40
C SER A 180 15.81 -65.05 -6.09
N LEU A 181 15.97 -66.05 -5.21
CA LEU A 181 15.31 -66.05 -3.91
C LEU A 181 15.85 -64.95 -2.99
N ILE A 182 17.16 -64.69 -3.00
CA ILE A 182 17.76 -63.55 -2.29
C ILE A 182 17.16 -62.23 -2.81
N ALA A 183 17.13 -62.04 -4.12
CA ALA A 183 16.57 -60.84 -4.73
C ALA A 183 15.09 -60.64 -4.34
N THR A 184 14.25 -61.67 -4.46
CA THR A 184 12.84 -61.58 -4.04
C THR A 184 12.70 -61.32 -2.54
N THR A 185 13.55 -61.92 -1.71
CA THR A 185 13.54 -61.72 -0.24
C THR A 185 13.89 -60.27 0.11
N ILE A 186 14.87 -59.66 -0.57
CA ILE A 186 15.24 -58.26 -0.37
C ILE A 186 14.06 -57.34 -0.72
N PHE A 187 13.40 -57.54 -1.86
CA PHE A 187 12.24 -56.71 -2.22
C PHE A 187 11.06 -56.87 -1.26
N ILE A 188 10.81 -58.08 -0.75
CA ILE A 188 9.79 -58.30 0.29
C ILE A 188 10.19 -57.58 1.59
N ILE A 189 11.46 -57.59 1.99
CA ILE A 189 11.95 -56.81 3.15
C ILE A 189 11.65 -55.31 2.95
N VAL A 190 11.94 -54.76 1.77
CA VAL A 190 11.63 -53.35 1.46
C VAL A 190 10.12 -53.08 1.60
N GLY A 191 9.26 -53.95 1.08
CA GLY A 191 7.80 -53.81 1.24
C GLY A 191 7.35 -53.84 2.70
N VAL A 192 7.94 -54.71 3.52
CA VAL A 192 7.67 -54.76 4.98
C VAL A 192 8.14 -53.47 5.67
N LEU A 193 9.30 -52.92 5.30
CA LEU A 193 9.81 -51.67 5.86
C LEU A 193 8.92 -50.47 5.49
N ILE A 194 8.44 -50.40 4.25
CA ILE A 194 7.48 -49.36 3.79
C ILE A 194 6.20 -49.43 4.62
N ALA A 195 5.62 -50.63 4.76
CA ALA A 195 4.40 -50.81 5.53
C ALA A 195 4.61 -50.52 7.03
N LEU A 196 5.75 -50.91 7.60
CA LEU A 196 6.08 -50.59 8.99
C LEU A 196 6.24 -49.08 9.23
N ALA A 197 6.93 -48.39 8.31
CA ALA A 197 7.12 -46.94 8.37
C ALA A 197 5.78 -46.21 8.30
N ALA A 198 4.89 -46.64 7.39
CA ALA A 198 3.54 -46.10 7.27
C ALA A 198 2.70 -46.32 8.55
N ASN A 199 2.77 -47.52 9.14
CA ASN A 199 2.10 -47.82 10.41
C ASN A 199 2.60 -46.96 11.57
N HIS A 200 3.92 -46.73 11.64
CA HIS A 200 4.53 -45.90 12.67
C HIS A 200 4.25 -44.41 12.46
N ASN A 201 4.14 -43.94 11.21
CA ASN A 201 3.80 -42.55 10.90
C ASN A 201 2.43 -42.15 11.47
N ILE A 202 1.41 -43.01 11.36
CA ILE A 202 0.09 -42.71 11.96
C ILE A 202 0.22 -42.47 13.47
N SER A 203 0.93 -43.35 14.18
CA SER A 203 1.15 -43.21 15.63
C SER A 203 1.94 -41.94 15.98
N SER A 204 2.95 -41.58 15.18
CA SER A 204 3.74 -40.37 15.44
C SER A 204 2.90 -39.10 15.26
N GLN A 205 1.95 -39.09 14.32
CA GLN A 205 1.07 -37.95 14.04
C GLN A 205 -0.13 -37.81 15.00
N VAL A 206 -0.41 -38.77 15.89
CA VAL A 206 -1.44 -38.61 16.93
C VAL A 206 -1.14 -37.40 17.83
N LYS A 207 0.14 -37.17 18.16
CA LYS A 207 0.55 -35.99 18.94
C LYS A 207 0.35 -34.69 18.16
N SER A 208 0.66 -34.69 16.87
CA SER A 208 0.43 -33.54 15.97
C SER A 208 -1.06 -33.22 15.85
N THR A 209 -1.91 -34.24 15.75
CA THR A 209 -3.37 -34.11 15.73
C THR A 209 -3.88 -33.42 16.99
N ARG A 210 -3.44 -33.87 18.18
CA ARG A 210 -3.78 -33.24 19.46
C ARG A 210 -3.35 -31.78 19.51
N ARG A 211 -2.14 -31.47 19.02
CA ARG A 211 -1.62 -30.10 18.94
C ARG A 211 -2.48 -29.22 18.03
N LEU A 212 -2.84 -29.69 16.84
CA LEU A 212 -3.69 -28.96 15.89
C LEU A 212 -5.07 -28.69 16.49
N ILE A 213 -5.71 -29.69 17.10
CA ILE A 213 -7.01 -29.50 17.76
C ILE A 213 -6.91 -28.44 18.88
N ASN A 214 -5.92 -28.57 19.77
CA ASN A 214 -5.77 -27.65 20.91
C ASN A 214 -5.46 -26.22 20.46
N THR A 215 -4.64 -26.04 19.42
CA THR A 215 -4.30 -24.71 18.89
C THR A 215 -5.48 -24.08 18.15
N ASN A 216 -6.20 -24.84 17.31
CA ASN A 216 -7.40 -24.36 16.63
C ASN A 216 -8.50 -23.92 17.62
N MET A 217 -8.76 -24.72 18.66
CA MET A 217 -9.76 -24.38 19.68
C MET A 217 -9.37 -23.13 20.48
N ARG A 218 -8.06 -22.96 20.77
CA ARG A 218 -7.54 -21.75 21.40
C ARG A 218 -7.72 -20.53 20.49
N ASP A 219 -7.39 -20.65 19.21
CA ASP A 219 -7.49 -19.55 18.26
C ASP A 219 -8.95 -19.13 18.01
N LEU A 220 -9.89 -20.08 17.95
CA LEU A 220 -11.32 -19.77 17.92
C LEU A 220 -11.80 -19.02 19.18
N LYS A 221 -11.26 -19.38 20.35
CA LYS A 221 -11.58 -18.67 21.60
C LYS A 221 -10.98 -17.26 21.61
N THR A 222 -9.75 -17.10 21.14
CA THR A 222 -9.12 -15.77 20.95
C THR A 222 -9.93 -14.92 19.98
N PHE A 223 -10.38 -15.52 18.86
CA PHE A 223 -11.26 -14.88 17.89
C PHE A 223 -12.56 -14.39 18.55
N ALA A 224 -13.25 -15.25 19.31
CA ALA A 224 -14.51 -14.91 19.96
C ALA A 224 -14.34 -13.85 21.05
N ASN A 225 -13.26 -13.89 21.83
CA ASN A 225 -13.01 -12.94 22.92
C ASN A 225 -12.56 -11.56 22.42
N ASN A 226 -11.80 -11.50 21.33
CA ASN A 226 -11.24 -10.22 20.84
C ASN A 226 -12.23 -9.46 19.96
N THR A 227 -13.15 -10.15 19.29
CA THR A 227 -14.10 -9.51 18.35
C THR A 227 -14.95 -8.40 19.00
N PRO A 228 -15.56 -8.57 20.20
CA PRO A 228 -16.29 -7.50 20.86
C PRO A 228 -15.41 -6.27 21.16
N ALA A 229 -14.20 -6.50 21.68
CA ALA A 229 -13.26 -5.42 21.99
C ALA A 229 -12.82 -4.64 20.75
N GLN A 230 -12.65 -5.31 19.60
CA GLN A 230 -12.38 -4.65 18.32
C GLN A 230 -13.56 -3.79 17.86
N VAL A 231 -14.79 -4.29 17.99
CA VAL A 231 -16.01 -3.52 17.66
C VAL A 231 -16.15 -2.29 18.57
N ASP A 232 -15.93 -2.46 19.88
CA ASP A 232 -15.95 -1.35 20.83
C ASP A 232 -14.90 -0.29 20.49
N TYR A 233 -13.68 -0.70 20.11
CA TYR A 233 -12.63 0.20 19.66
C TYR A 233 -13.09 1.05 18.46
N LEU A 234 -13.69 0.43 17.43
CA LEU A 234 -14.24 1.15 16.26
C LEU A 234 -15.29 2.20 16.65
N THR A 235 -16.19 1.87 17.59
CA THR A 235 -17.21 2.83 18.04
C THR A 235 -16.60 3.95 18.89
N ALA A 236 -15.58 3.68 19.69
CA ALA A 236 -14.89 4.67 20.50
C ALA A 236 -14.15 5.72 19.63
N GLN A 237 -13.59 5.31 18.49
CA GLN A 237 -12.87 6.20 17.57
C GLN A 237 -13.74 7.27 16.89
N TYR A 238 -15.06 7.15 16.96
CA TYR A 238 -15.96 8.25 16.57
C TYR A 238 -15.64 9.56 17.32
N THR A 239 -15.15 9.45 18.57
CA THR A 239 -14.78 10.61 19.38
C THR A 239 -13.67 11.44 18.75
N THR A 240 -12.77 10.84 17.96
CA THR A 240 -11.70 11.54 17.22
C THR A 240 -12.29 12.50 16.19
N ALA A 241 -13.20 12.02 15.34
CA ALA A 241 -13.90 12.86 14.37
C ALA A 241 -14.77 13.93 15.06
N LYS A 242 -15.50 13.55 16.11
CA LYS A 242 -16.32 14.47 16.93
C LYS A 242 -15.47 15.62 17.49
N ASN A 243 -14.35 15.31 18.14
CA ASN A 243 -13.51 16.30 18.80
C ASN A 243 -12.85 17.23 17.78
N LYS A 244 -12.46 16.72 16.61
CA LYS A 244 -11.95 17.56 15.52
C LYS A 244 -13.01 18.53 14.99
N VAL A 245 -14.24 18.07 14.77
CA VAL A 245 -15.36 18.95 14.36
C VAL A 245 -15.63 20.03 15.42
N LEU A 246 -15.66 19.66 16.69
CA LEU A 246 -15.85 20.63 17.78
C LEU A 246 -14.69 21.64 17.86
N SER A 247 -13.45 21.19 17.69
CA SER A 247 -12.27 22.04 17.66
C SER A 247 -12.29 23.02 16.49
N ASP A 248 -12.63 22.55 15.28
CA ASP A 248 -12.69 23.40 14.10
C ASP A 248 -13.85 24.41 14.17
N LEU A 249 -14.98 24.04 14.80
CA LEU A 249 -16.11 24.94 15.07
C LEU A 249 -15.75 26.02 16.10
N ASP A 250 -15.04 25.67 17.17
CA ASP A 250 -14.56 26.64 18.17
C ASP A 250 -13.55 27.64 17.56
N ASN A 251 -12.78 27.17 16.58
CA ASN A 251 -11.78 27.94 15.85
C ASN A 251 -12.28 28.46 14.49
N ILE A 252 -13.59 28.66 14.31
CA ILE A 252 -14.17 29.14 13.04
C ILE A 252 -13.59 30.49 12.59
N GLY A 253 -13.30 31.40 13.53
CA GLY A 253 -12.69 32.71 13.24
C GLY A 253 -11.38 32.61 12.45
N PRO A 254 -10.31 32.00 13.01
CA PRO A 254 -9.06 31.83 12.30
C PRO A 254 -9.17 30.88 11.09
N LEU A 255 -9.96 29.80 11.17
CA LEU A 255 -10.02 28.81 10.07
C LEU A 255 -10.81 29.31 8.86
N LEU A 256 -12.02 29.83 9.05
CA LEU A 256 -12.85 30.35 7.96
C LEU A 256 -12.47 31.80 7.65
N GLY A 257 -12.39 32.66 8.67
CA GLY A 257 -12.06 34.07 8.48
C GLY A 257 -10.62 34.31 8.02
N GLY A 258 -9.67 33.49 8.44
CA GLY A 258 -8.30 33.52 7.91
C GLY A 258 -8.22 33.14 6.44
N ARG A 259 -8.97 32.10 6.00
CA ARG A 259 -9.05 31.73 4.57
C ARG A 259 -9.68 32.83 3.72
N ILE A 260 -10.76 33.44 4.20
CA ILE A 260 -11.41 34.57 3.53
C ILE A 260 -10.44 35.76 3.42
N HIS A 261 -9.75 36.11 4.51
CA HIS A 261 -8.74 37.17 4.54
C HIS A 261 -7.65 36.92 3.49
N ILE A 262 -7.01 35.74 3.47
CA ILE A 262 -5.95 35.39 2.50
C ILE A 262 -6.40 35.50 1.04
N GLN A 263 -7.65 35.15 0.72
CA GLN A 263 -8.14 35.27 -0.66
C GLN A 263 -8.34 36.73 -1.07
N LEU A 264 -8.86 37.55 -0.17
CA LEU A 264 -9.11 38.97 -0.42
C LEU A 264 -7.84 39.83 -0.33
N GLU A 265 -6.86 39.40 0.46
CA GLU A 265 -5.58 40.07 0.71
C GLU A 265 -4.88 40.43 -0.60
N LYS A 266 -4.91 39.51 -1.57
CA LYS A 266 -4.29 39.63 -2.90
C LYS A 266 -4.77 40.85 -3.69
N SER A 267 -5.96 41.38 -3.41
CA SER A 267 -6.53 42.54 -4.09
C SER A 267 -6.59 43.77 -3.18
N VAL A 268 -6.80 43.58 -1.88
CA VAL A 268 -6.98 44.67 -0.90
C VAL A 268 -5.65 45.30 -0.50
N ILE A 269 -4.64 44.51 -0.14
CA ILE A 269 -3.35 45.03 0.36
C ILE A 269 -2.62 45.89 -0.69
N PRO A 270 -2.50 45.50 -1.97
CA PRO A 270 -1.86 46.36 -2.97
C PRO A 270 -2.56 47.71 -3.17
N SER A 271 -3.89 47.74 -3.00
CA SER A 271 -4.68 48.96 -3.15
C SER A 271 -4.40 49.94 -2.00
N LEU A 272 -4.31 49.44 -0.77
CA LEU A 272 -3.92 50.23 0.41
C LEU A 272 -2.45 50.69 0.35
N ASP A 273 -1.52 49.82 -0.11
CA ASP A 273 -0.10 50.17 -0.27
C ASP A 273 0.08 51.36 -1.21
N THR A 274 -0.71 51.39 -2.29
CA THR A 274 -0.63 52.46 -3.29
C THR A 274 -1.11 53.81 -2.71
N ALA A 275 -2.12 53.80 -1.84
CA ALA A 275 -2.58 54.99 -1.13
C ALA A 275 -1.58 55.46 -0.07
N LEU A 276 -0.96 54.53 0.67
CA LEU A 276 0.09 54.85 1.63
C LEU A 276 1.30 55.52 0.96
N ARG A 277 1.70 55.02 -0.22
CA ARG A 277 2.75 55.66 -1.02
C ARG A 277 2.38 57.07 -1.46
N MET A 278 1.10 57.35 -1.72
CA MET A 278 0.64 58.71 -2.05
C MET A 278 0.76 59.67 -0.86
N ALA A 279 0.53 59.19 0.37
CA ALA A 279 0.79 59.98 1.58
C ALA A 279 2.28 60.35 1.70
N GLY A 280 3.20 59.46 1.34
CA GLY A 280 4.62 59.75 1.21
C GLY A 280 4.91 60.83 0.16
N ALA A 281 4.31 60.71 -1.02
CA ALA A 281 4.46 61.69 -2.10
C ALA A 281 3.95 63.09 -1.73
N MET A 282 2.89 63.20 -0.91
CA MET A 282 2.41 64.49 -0.38
C MET A 282 3.49 65.19 0.46
N ARG A 283 4.19 64.45 1.33
CA ARG A 283 5.26 65.00 2.18
C ARG A 283 6.48 65.42 1.36
N GLU A 284 6.93 64.58 0.43
CA GLU A 284 8.03 64.92 -0.49
C GLU A 284 7.72 66.16 -1.34
N THR A 285 6.46 66.30 -1.76
CA THR A 285 6.00 67.45 -2.53
C THR A 285 6.03 68.74 -1.70
N LYS A 286 5.63 68.66 -0.42
CA LYS A 286 5.75 69.80 0.51
C LYS A 286 7.22 70.20 0.66
N GLU A 287 8.10 69.25 0.96
CA GLU A 287 9.53 69.52 1.14
C GLU A 287 10.14 70.16 -0.11
N ALA A 288 9.78 69.68 -1.30
CA ALA A 288 10.23 70.28 -2.56
C ALA A 288 9.68 71.70 -2.77
N LEU A 289 8.41 71.98 -2.43
CA LEU A 289 7.83 73.32 -2.52
C LEU A 289 8.46 74.30 -1.51
N GLU A 290 8.77 73.85 -0.29
CA GLU A 290 9.49 74.64 0.72
C GLU A 290 10.91 74.98 0.25
N ASN A 291 11.62 74.01 -0.34
CA ASN A 291 12.94 74.24 -0.93
C ASN A 291 12.89 75.23 -2.10
N VAL A 292 11.86 75.16 -2.97
CA VAL A 292 11.66 76.13 -4.05
C VAL A 292 11.42 77.53 -3.47
N SER A 293 10.50 77.67 -2.51
CA SER A 293 10.19 78.96 -1.89
C SER A 293 11.41 79.58 -1.24
N SER A 294 12.14 78.82 -0.42
CA SER A 294 13.33 79.30 0.28
C SER A 294 14.47 79.62 -0.70
N SER A 295 14.71 78.77 -1.70
CA SER A 295 15.77 79.03 -2.69
C SER A 295 15.44 80.26 -3.55
N LEU A 296 14.17 80.45 -3.92
CA LEU A 296 13.74 81.61 -4.71
C LEU A 296 13.93 82.92 -3.92
N GLU A 297 13.60 82.93 -2.63
CA GLU A 297 13.81 84.09 -1.76
C GLU A 297 15.30 84.47 -1.64
N VAL A 298 16.18 83.48 -1.43
CA VAL A 298 17.64 83.67 -1.41
C VAL A 298 18.15 84.20 -2.74
N LEU A 299 17.65 83.68 -3.86
CA LEU A 299 18.06 84.12 -5.20
C LEU A 299 17.58 85.54 -5.52
N GLN A 300 16.34 85.90 -5.16
CA GLN A 300 15.81 87.24 -5.42
C GLN A 300 16.56 88.32 -4.62
N ASP A 301 16.79 88.10 -3.32
CA ASP A 301 17.56 89.02 -2.47
C ASP A 301 19.04 89.07 -2.87
N GLY A 302 19.65 87.90 -3.09
CA GLY A 302 21.07 87.81 -3.41
C GLY A 302 21.43 88.32 -4.81
N VAL A 303 20.58 88.13 -5.84
CA VAL A 303 20.80 88.72 -7.17
C VAL A 303 20.65 90.24 -7.13
N GLY A 304 19.72 90.78 -6.33
CA GLY A 304 19.60 92.23 -6.11
C GLY A 304 20.87 92.83 -5.49
N LYS A 305 21.43 92.17 -4.48
CA LYS A 305 22.71 92.56 -3.85
C LYS A 305 23.88 92.46 -4.81
N LEU A 306 23.98 91.34 -5.54
CA LEU A 306 25.04 91.12 -6.52
C LEU A 306 24.99 92.15 -7.64
N GLN A 307 23.81 92.49 -8.15
CA GLN A 307 23.64 93.53 -9.15
C GLN A 307 24.13 94.89 -8.65
N ALA A 308 23.84 95.25 -7.40
CA ALA A 308 24.33 96.49 -6.79
C ALA A 308 25.86 96.47 -6.62
N SER A 309 26.44 95.36 -6.13
CA SER A 309 27.89 95.19 -5.97
C SER A 309 28.64 95.25 -7.31
N LEU A 310 28.17 94.52 -8.33
CA LEU A 310 28.80 94.53 -9.66
C LEU A 310 28.62 95.87 -10.38
N SER A 311 27.47 96.53 -10.25
CA SER A 311 27.25 97.87 -10.82
C SER A 311 28.13 98.91 -10.14
N GLY A 312 28.31 98.80 -8.82
CA GLY A 312 29.23 99.63 -8.03
C GLY A 312 30.68 99.45 -8.47
N GLU A 313 31.15 98.20 -8.58
CA GLU A 313 32.50 97.90 -9.08
C GLU A 313 32.69 98.35 -10.53
N ARG A 314 31.69 98.16 -11.40
CA ARG A 314 31.73 98.62 -12.79
C ARG A 314 31.87 100.15 -12.87
N ALA A 315 31.12 100.90 -12.07
CA ALA A 315 31.20 102.35 -12.02
C ALA A 315 32.56 102.80 -11.46
N SER A 316 33.04 102.15 -10.40
CA SER A 316 34.34 102.44 -9.79
C SER A 316 35.50 102.17 -10.75
N LEU A 317 35.49 101.01 -11.42
CA LEU A 317 36.47 100.65 -12.44
C LEU A 317 36.40 101.60 -13.65
N SER A 318 35.21 102.03 -14.07
CA SER A 318 35.03 103.05 -15.12
C SER A 318 35.65 104.41 -14.74
N ASN A 319 35.51 104.81 -13.47
CA ASN A 319 36.12 106.04 -12.96
C ASN A 319 37.65 105.93 -12.94
N THR A 320 38.18 104.79 -12.48
CA THR A 320 39.63 104.50 -12.52
C THR A 320 40.18 104.56 -13.95
N LEU A 321 39.43 104.05 -14.93
CA LEU A 321 39.82 104.09 -16.36
C LEU A 321 39.68 105.47 -17.01
N SER A 322 39.02 106.41 -16.34
CA SER A 322 38.88 107.81 -16.79
C SER A 322 39.99 108.72 -16.24
N ASP A 323 40.93 108.16 -15.46
CA ASP A 323 42.09 108.87 -14.94
C ASP A 323 42.98 109.40 -16.10
N PRO A 324 43.54 110.62 -16.00
CA PRO A 324 44.45 111.16 -17.01
C PRO A 324 45.59 110.22 -17.39
N ALA A 325 46.05 109.37 -16.48
CA ALA A 325 47.08 108.35 -16.73
C ALA A 325 46.71 107.39 -17.89
N CYS A 326 45.42 107.14 -18.12
CA CYS A 326 44.92 106.30 -19.22
C CYS A 326 44.91 107.00 -20.60
N THR A 327 45.27 108.28 -20.68
CA THR A 327 45.41 109.02 -21.96
C THR A 327 46.83 109.02 -22.52
N ASN A 328 47.80 108.51 -21.75
CA ASN A 328 49.20 108.39 -22.18
C ASN A 328 49.34 107.29 -23.24
N GLY A 329 50.03 107.58 -24.36
CA GLY A 329 50.11 106.71 -25.53
C GLY A 329 50.66 105.30 -25.28
N ALA A 330 51.47 105.10 -24.23
CA ALA A 330 51.98 103.77 -23.85
C ALA A 330 50.97 102.90 -23.08
N VAL A 331 49.96 103.51 -22.44
CA VAL A 331 49.00 102.85 -21.53
C VAL A 331 47.56 102.86 -22.09
N SER A 332 47.27 103.77 -23.02
CA SER A 332 45.92 104.00 -23.54
C SER A 332 45.28 102.75 -24.17
N HIS A 333 46.06 101.92 -24.86
CA HIS A 333 45.55 100.67 -25.43
C HIS A 333 44.99 99.72 -24.36
N THR A 334 45.75 99.48 -23.27
CA THR A 334 45.36 98.60 -22.16
C THR A 334 44.10 99.12 -21.45
N CYS A 335 44.02 100.42 -21.15
CA CYS A 335 42.82 101.01 -20.54
C CYS A 335 41.58 100.92 -21.46
N ASN A 336 41.76 101.08 -22.78
CA ASN A 336 40.66 100.94 -23.74
C ASN A 336 40.15 99.51 -23.86
N THR A 337 41.07 98.53 -23.82
CA THR A 337 40.73 97.10 -23.78
C THR A 337 39.87 96.77 -22.57
N ILE A 338 40.29 97.17 -21.37
CA ILE A 338 39.49 96.95 -20.14
C ILE A 338 38.14 97.69 -20.22
N ARG A 339 38.13 98.92 -20.75
CA ARG A 339 36.90 99.69 -20.91
C ARG A 339 35.88 99.01 -21.82
N SER A 340 36.34 98.27 -22.83
CA SER A 340 35.47 97.49 -23.72
C SER A 340 34.83 96.27 -23.04
N THR A 341 35.42 95.75 -21.95
CA THR A 341 34.89 94.58 -21.22
C THR A 341 33.98 94.95 -20.04
N LEU A 342 33.93 96.21 -19.62
CA LEU A 342 33.07 96.66 -18.51
C LEU A 342 31.60 96.29 -18.67
N SER A 343 31.09 96.24 -19.91
CA SER A 343 29.69 95.86 -20.15
C SER A 343 29.37 94.41 -19.78
N GLN A 344 30.39 93.56 -19.68
CA GLN A 344 30.28 92.15 -19.31
C GLN A 344 30.20 91.95 -17.80
N LEU A 345 30.54 92.96 -16.98
CA LEU A 345 30.41 92.91 -15.52
C LEU A 345 28.96 93.23 -15.11
N GLY A 346 28.12 92.19 -15.06
CA GLY A 346 26.72 92.28 -14.68
C GLY A 346 26.08 90.92 -14.44
N ILE A 347 24.85 90.90 -13.93
CA ILE A 347 24.05 89.68 -13.75
C ILE A 347 23.50 89.16 -15.08
N ASN A 348 23.26 87.85 -15.15
CA ASN A 348 22.66 87.21 -16.33
C ASN A 348 21.28 86.60 -16.02
N ALA A 349 21.14 85.92 -14.87
CA ALA A 349 19.85 85.41 -14.41
C ALA A 349 19.01 86.50 -13.70
N ASP A 350 17.71 86.54 -13.97
CA ASP A 350 16.76 87.49 -13.34
C ASP A 350 15.56 86.74 -12.74
N PHE A 351 15.65 86.41 -11.45
CA PHE A 351 14.62 85.69 -10.71
C PHE A 351 13.45 86.56 -10.24
N SER A 352 13.48 87.88 -10.49
CA SER A 352 12.37 88.78 -10.13
C SER A 352 11.10 88.55 -10.97
N LYS A 353 11.26 87.92 -12.14
CA LYS A 353 10.19 87.62 -13.09
C LYS A 353 9.55 86.25 -12.90
N VAL A 354 10.06 85.44 -11.98
CA VAL A 354 9.58 84.08 -11.73
C VAL A 354 8.47 84.12 -10.67
N PRO A 355 7.28 83.56 -10.95
CA PRO A 355 6.14 83.60 -10.03
C PRO A 355 6.37 82.71 -8.80
N ASP A 356 5.94 83.13 -7.61
CA ASP A 356 6.11 82.33 -6.39
C ASP A 356 5.23 81.06 -6.35
N VAL A 357 5.59 80.12 -5.47
CA VAL A 357 4.87 78.85 -5.28
C VAL A 357 3.99 78.83 -4.02
N ASN A 358 3.78 79.97 -3.35
CA ASN A 358 3.16 80.01 -2.03
C ASN A 358 1.72 79.49 -2.03
N HIS A 359 0.98 79.73 -3.11
CA HIS A 359 -0.38 79.21 -3.27
C HIS A 359 -0.41 77.68 -3.30
N ALA A 360 0.47 77.05 -4.08
CA ALA A 360 0.60 75.59 -4.13
C ALA A 360 1.07 75.02 -2.79
N LEU A 361 2.02 75.69 -2.13
CA LEU A 361 2.51 75.31 -0.80
C LEU A 361 1.42 75.40 0.27
N ALA A 362 0.58 76.45 0.25
CA ALA A 362 -0.54 76.60 1.18
C ALA A 362 -1.61 75.51 1.00
N ASN A 363 -1.91 75.14 -0.25
CA ASN A 363 -2.85 74.07 -0.55
C ASN A 363 -2.32 72.70 -0.11
N VAL A 364 -1.04 72.39 -0.39
CA VAL A 364 -0.41 71.14 0.08
C VAL A 364 -0.34 71.09 1.62
N ASN A 365 -0.04 72.21 2.29
CA ASN A 365 -0.10 72.30 3.75
C ASN A 365 -1.52 72.07 4.31
N THR A 366 -2.56 72.47 3.57
CA THR A 366 -3.95 72.22 3.94
C THR A 366 -4.32 70.74 3.79
N VAL A 367 -3.89 70.10 2.70
CA VAL A 367 -4.03 68.64 2.46
C VAL A 367 -3.35 67.85 3.59
N LEU A 368 -2.13 68.22 3.98
CA LEU A 368 -1.35 67.54 5.01
C LEU A 368 -1.90 67.69 6.44
N LYS A 369 -2.91 68.54 6.68
CA LYS A 369 -3.64 68.55 7.97
C LYS A 369 -4.41 67.26 8.20
N THR A 370 -4.81 66.60 7.11
CA THR A 370 -5.47 65.29 7.14
C THR A 370 -4.40 64.20 7.04
N ASP A 371 -4.24 63.40 8.10
CA ASP A 371 -3.27 62.31 8.14
C ASP A 371 -3.77 61.10 7.32
N LEU A 372 -3.50 61.14 6.01
CA LEU A 372 -3.85 60.05 5.10
C LEU A 372 -3.18 58.73 5.52
N SER A 373 -1.97 58.76 6.08
CA SER A 373 -1.27 57.55 6.51
C SER A 373 -2.04 56.84 7.62
N ASN A 374 -2.56 57.60 8.59
CA ASN A 374 -3.40 57.06 9.67
C ASN A 374 -4.75 56.53 9.14
N ILE A 375 -5.38 57.24 8.20
CA ILE A 375 -6.63 56.75 7.58
C ILE A 375 -6.39 55.41 6.84
N VAL A 376 -5.31 55.30 6.07
CA VAL A 376 -4.96 54.06 5.37
C VAL A 376 -4.59 52.93 6.36
N GLN A 377 -3.89 53.25 7.45
CA GLN A 377 -3.60 52.32 8.56
C GLN A 377 -4.88 51.77 9.21
N LYS A 378 -5.91 52.60 9.39
CA LYS A 378 -7.23 52.13 9.84
C LYS A 378 -7.87 51.17 8.84
N GLY A 379 -7.69 51.41 7.54
CA GLY A 379 -8.10 50.49 6.47
C GLY A 379 -7.44 49.11 6.60
N TYR A 380 -6.13 49.06 6.83
CA TYR A 380 -5.42 47.79 7.12
C TYR A 380 -5.96 47.11 8.38
N ALA A 381 -6.16 47.87 9.46
CA ALA A 381 -6.66 47.32 10.72
C ALA A 381 -8.07 46.73 10.54
N SER A 382 -8.96 47.44 9.84
CA SER A 382 -10.32 46.96 9.54
C SER A 382 -10.31 45.68 8.70
N PHE A 383 -9.45 45.60 7.69
CA PHE A 383 -9.34 44.41 6.85
C PHE A 383 -8.71 43.22 7.61
N ASN A 384 -7.63 43.44 8.37
CA ASN A 384 -6.96 42.39 9.14
C ASN A 384 -7.82 41.84 10.28
N ASP A 385 -8.85 42.58 10.68
CA ASP A 385 -9.82 42.15 11.69
C ASP A 385 -10.90 41.19 11.15
N THR A 386 -10.84 40.83 9.86
CA THR A 386 -11.76 39.87 9.21
C THR A 386 -11.95 38.57 10.02
N PRO A 387 -10.91 37.89 10.55
CA PRO A 387 -11.11 36.69 11.38
C PRO A 387 -11.92 36.93 12.65
N ARG A 388 -11.76 38.10 13.30
CA ARG A 388 -12.54 38.49 14.48
C ARG A 388 -13.98 38.79 14.09
N LEU A 389 -14.21 39.51 13.00
CA LEU A 389 -15.55 39.79 12.45
C LEU A 389 -16.31 38.49 12.15
N VAL A 390 -15.64 37.52 11.50
CA VAL A 390 -16.22 36.19 11.26
C VAL A 390 -16.62 35.51 12.57
N LYS A 391 -15.75 35.54 13.58
CA LYS A 391 -16.06 34.97 14.90
C LYS A 391 -17.25 35.64 15.58
N GLU A 392 -17.37 36.97 15.46
CA GLU A 392 -18.49 37.72 16.03
C GLU A 392 -19.82 37.47 15.31
N GLN A 393 -19.82 37.44 13.98
CA GLN A 393 -21.03 37.14 13.19
C GLN A 393 -21.47 35.69 13.35
N THR A 394 -20.53 34.77 13.53
CA THR A 394 -20.79 33.35 13.80
C THR A 394 -20.93 33.05 15.30
N LYS A 395 -21.03 34.07 16.16
CA LYS A 395 -21.17 33.89 17.62
C LYS A 395 -22.39 33.06 17.99
N ASN A 396 -23.46 33.09 17.20
CA ASN A 396 -24.63 32.23 17.41
C ASN A 396 -24.31 30.74 17.23
N ILE A 397 -23.37 30.39 16.35
CA ILE A 397 -22.90 29.01 16.15
C ILE A 397 -21.98 28.59 17.28
N VAL A 398 -21.04 29.47 17.67
CA VAL A 398 -20.17 29.23 18.84
C VAL A 398 -21.00 29.13 20.13
N ALA A 399 -22.04 29.94 20.29
CA ALA A 399 -22.98 29.85 21.41
C ALA A 399 -23.89 28.61 21.31
N ALA A 400 -24.14 28.10 20.10
CA ALA A 400 -24.84 26.84 19.86
C ALA A 400 -23.92 25.62 19.98
N LEU A 401 -22.60 25.79 20.19
CA LEU A 401 -21.63 24.70 20.28
C LEU A 401 -21.98 23.66 21.38
N PRO A 402 -22.54 24.03 22.55
CA PRO A 402 -23.10 23.05 23.49
C PRO A 402 -24.24 22.22 22.92
N ARG A 403 -25.11 22.81 22.10
CA ARG A 403 -26.20 22.12 21.40
C ARG A 403 -25.65 21.20 20.31
N VAL A 404 -24.66 21.65 19.53
CA VAL A 404 -23.97 20.83 18.53
C VAL A 404 -23.27 19.66 19.19
N LYS A 405 -22.56 19.89 20.30
CA LYS A 405 -21.97 18.84 21.12
C LYS A 405 -23.02 17.81 21.55
N GLY A 406 -24.18 18.25 22.04
CA GLY A 406 -25.29 17.35 22.38
C GLY A 406 -25.81 16.53 21.18
N MET A 407 -25.87 17.12 19.98
CA MET A 407 -26.22 16.39 18.75
C MET A 407 -25.17 15.35 18.38
N LEU A 408 -23.88 15.71 18.45
CA LEU A 408 -22.77 14.81 18.15
C LEU A 408 -22.63 13.69 19.19
N ASP A 409 -22.92 13.97 20.47
CA ASP A 409 -22.97 12.98 21.53
C ASP A 409 -24.14 12.01 21.32
N LYS A 410 -25.30 12.50 20.85
CA LYS A 410 -26.43 11.65 20.45
C LYS A 410 -26.07 10.73 19.28
N ILE A 411 -25.39 11.24 18.25
CA ILE A 411 -24.87 10.43 17.13
C ILE A 411 -23.92 9.33 17.67
N GLY A 412 -23.01 9.69 18.58
CA GLY A 412 -22.12 8.72 19.23
C GLY A 412 -22.90 7.63 19.98
N ALA A 413 -23.95 8.01 20.72
CA ALA A 413 -24.83 7.08 21.42
C ALA A 413 -25.63 6.19 20.45
N GLU A 414 -26.08 6.70 19.30
CA GLU A 414 -26.74 5.92 18.25
C GLU A 414 -25.76 4.92 17.59
N ILE A 415 -24.49 5.29 17.39
CA ILE A 415 -23.45 4.39 16.87
C ILE A 415 -23.16 3.25 17.87
N THR A 416 -22.93 3.58 19.15
CA THR A 416 -22.74 2.57 20.21
C THR A 416 -24.01 1.75 20.44
N GLY A 417 -25.20 2.35 20.32
CA GLY A 417 -26.46 1.63 20.40
C GLY A 417 -26.64 0.63 19.27
N PHE A 418 -26.24 1.01 18.05
CA PHE A 418 -26.28 0.13 16.88
C PHE A 418 -25.31 -1.04 17.00
N SER A 419 -24.08 -0.83 17.48
CA SER A 419 -23.14 -1.94 17.71
C SER A 419 -23.68 -2.94 18.74
N LYS A 420 -24.37 -2.47 19.78
CA LYS A 420 -25.02 -3.30 20.81
C LYS A 420 -26.32 -3.97 20.37
N MET A 421 -26.97 -3.46 19.33
CA MET A 421 -28.16 -4.10 18.75
C MET A 421 -27.83 -5.44 18.11
N PHE A 422 -26.58 -5.60 17.67
CA PHE A 422 -26.07 -6.91 17.31
C PHE A 422 -25.79 -7.70 18.58
N PRO A 423 -26.37 -8.90 18.76
CA PRO A 423 -26.06 -9.75 19.90
C PRO A 423 -24.68 -10.41 19.71
N VAL A 424 -23.65 -9.66 19.30
CA VAL A 424 -22.29 -10.16 19.05
C VAL A 424 -21.71 -10.67 20.36
N GLU A 425 -21.80 -9.91 21.45
CA GLU A 425 -21.34 -10.36 22.76
C GLU A 425 -22.06 -11.63 23.23
N ALA A 426 -23.40 -11.66 23.19
CA ALA A 426 -24.17 -12.81 23.65
C ALA A 426 -23.94 -14.05 22.76
N SER A 427 -23.88 -13.86 21.44
CA SER A 427 -23.63 -14.95 20.48
C SER A 427 -22.21 -15.49 20.59
N LEU A 428 -21.21 -14.62 20.76
CA LEU A 428 -19.82 -15.03 20.95
C LEU A 428 -19.57 -15.62 22.34
N ALA A 429 -20.29 -15.19 23.37
CA ALA A 429 -20.28 -15.83 24.68
C ALA A 429 -20.85 -17.25 24.61
N ASN A 430 -22.02 -17.42 23.97
CA ASN A 430 -22.61 -18.74 23.72
C ASN A 430 -21.69 -19.62 22.87
N PHE A 431 -21.07 -19.05 21.83
CA PHE A 431 -20.09 -19.75 21.01
C PHE A 431 -18.87 -20.17 21.84
N THR A 432 -18.34 -19.30 22.71
CA THR A 432 -17.22 -19.63 23.59
C THR A 432 -17.59 -20.74 24.58
N ILE A 433 -18.82 -20.74 25.12
CA ILE A 433 -19.33 -21.83 25.97
C ILE A 433 -19.37 -23.13 25.16
N PHE A 434 -19.98 -23.11 23.97
CA PHE A 434 -20.03 -24.26 23.06
C PHE A 434 -18.63 -24.80 22.74
N LEU A 435 -17.66 -23.92 22.47
CA LEU A 435 -16.28 -24.31 22.22
C LEU A 435 -15.64 -24.95 23.44
N ASN A 436 -15.84 -24.41 24.65
CA ASN A 436 -15.29 -25.01 25.86
C ASN A 436 -15.91 -26.40 26.12
N GLU A 437 -17.21 -26.56 25.92
CA GLU A 437 -17.90 -27.86 26.05
C GLU A 437 -17.40 -28.87 25.01
N ARG A 438 -17.32 -28.47 23.74
CA ARG A 438 -16.80 -29.33 22.67
C ARG A 438 -15.32 -29.65 22.86
N HIS A 439 -14.52 -28.70 23.31
CA HIS A 439 -13.10 -28.92 23.57
C HIS A 439 -12.91 -29.94 24.70
N LYS A 440 -13.63 -29.79 25.83
CA LYS A 440 -13.63 -30.80 26.91
C LYS A 440 -14.11 -32.16 26.45
N ALA A 441 -15.14 -32.19 25.60
CA ALA A 441 -15.63 -33.43 25.02
C ALA A 441 -14.56 -34.08 24.15
N ILE A 442 -13.84 -33.33 23.32
CA ILE A 442 -12.74 -33.87 22.49
C ILE A 442 -11.57 -34.36 23.37
N GLU A 443 -11.20 -33.60 24.41
CA GLU A 443 -10.15 -33.99 25.34
C GLU A 443 -10.47 -35.30 26.08
N SER A 444 -11.73 -35.56 26.38
CA SER A 444 -12.14 -36.82 27.01
C SER A 444 -12.01 -38.03 26.08
N TYR A 445 -11.97 -37.83 24.76
CA TYR A 445 -11.67 -38.87 23.76
C TYR A 445 -10.17 -39.15 23.61
N TYR A 446 -9.26 -38.30 24.09
CA TYR A 446 -7.82 -38.51 23.90
C TYR A 446 -7.31 -39.86 24.43
N PRO A 447 -7.68 -40.34 25.63
CA PRO A 447 -7.27 -41.67 26.10
C PRO A 447 -7.81 -42.79 25.22
N GLN A 448 -9.01 -42.62 24.64
CA GLN A 448 -9.63 -43.61 23.76
C GLN A 448 -8.93 -43.63 22.40
N ILE A 449 -8.54 -42.46 21.87
CA ILE A 449 -7.72 -42.35 20.66
C ILE A 449 -6.36 -43.02 20.87
N ASP A 450 -5.71 -42.79 22.02
CA ASP A 450 -4.43 -43.42 22.35
C ASP A 450 -4.58 -44.97 22.44
N GLN A 451 -5.69 -45.46 23.02
CA GLN A 451 -6.00 -46.90 23.05
C GLN A 451 -6.29 -47.46 21.65
N MET A 452 -7.09 -46.76 20.83
CA MET A 452 -7.38 -47.16 19.46
C MET A 452 -6.12 -47.19 18.60
N ASP A 453 -5.22 -46.19 18.74
CA ASP A 453 -3.94 -46.19 18.05
C ASP A 453 -3.07 -47.38 18.48
N PHE A 454 -3.03 -47.69 19.77
CA PHE A 454 -2.30 -48.85 20.28
C PHE A 454 -2.82 -50.17 19.68
N TYR A 455 -4.15 -50.39 19.67
CA TYR A 455 -4.74 -51.59 19.06
C TYR A 455 -4.53 -51.66 17.55
N ARG A 456 -4.71 -50.53 16.85
CA ARG A 456 -4.42 -50.40 15.40
C ARG A 456 -2.97 -50.75 15.10
N TRP A 457 -2.04 -50.19 15.88
CA TRP A 457 -0.61 -50.40 15.71
C TRP A 457 -0.24 -51.88 15.90
N ILE A 458 -0.74 -52.52 16.97
CA ILE A 458 -0.54 -53.95 17.23
C ILE A 458 -1.11 -54.80 16.09
N ALA A 459 -2.34 -54.51 15.63
CA ALA A 459 -2.96 -55.27 14.55
C ALA A 459 -2.13 -55.21 13.26
N CYS A 460 -1.63 -54.02 12.89
CA CYS A 460 -0.76 -53.85 11.73
C CYS A 460 0.58 -54.59 11.90
N VAL A 461 1.18 -54.55 13.09
CA VAL A 461 2.41 -55.30 13.40
C VAL A 461 2.17 -56.81 13.30
N ALA A 462 1.05 -57.32 13.82
CA ALA A 462 0.70 -58.74 13.73
C ALA A 462 0.56 -59.22 12.27
N VAL A 463 -0.05 -58.40 11.41
CA VAL A 463 -0.14 -58.66 9.95
C VAL A 463 1.26 -58.71 9.33
N LEU A 464 2.15 -57.78 9.67
CA LEU A 464 3.53 -57.76 9.17
C LEU A 464 4.36 -58.95 9.70
N CYS A 465 4.13 -59.39 10.92
CA CYS A 465 4.78 -60.57 11.50
C CYS A 465 4.50 -61.85 10.69
N MET A 466 3.34 -61.97 10.04
CA MET A 466 3.04 -63.11 9.15
C MET A 466 4.04 -63.16 7.98
N VAL A 467 4.37 -62.00 7.39
CA VAL A 467 5.36 -61.90 6.30
C VAL A 467 6.78 -62.09 6.82
N VAL A 468 7.11 -61.49 7.96
CA VAL A 468 8.44 -61.62 8.60
C VAL A 468 8.73 -63.07 8.97
N LEU A 469 7.73 -63.85 9.40
CA LEU A 469 7.90 -65.27 9.67
C LEU A 469 8.32 -66.05 8.40
N VAL A 470 7.68 -65.77 7.26
CA VAL A 470 8.07 -66.36 5.96
C VAL A 470 9.51 -65.94 5.59
N LEU A 471 9.84 -64.66 5.77
CA LEU A 471 11.20 -64.16 5.53
C LEU A 471 12.24 -64.84 6.42
N ALA A 472 11.93 -65.06 7.70
CA ALA A 472 12.81 -65.74 8.63
C ALA A 472 13.12 -67.18 8.17
N PHE A 473 12.09 -67.92 7.74
CA PHE A 473 12.28 -69.25 7.15
C PHE A 473 13.08 -69.22 5.85
N ASN A 474 12.85 -68.25 4.97
CA ASN A 474 13.62 -68.08 3.74
C ASN A 474 15.10 -67.76 4.02
N ILE A 475 15.39 -66.82 4.93
CA ILE A 475 16.74 -66.41 5.28
C ILE A 475 17.49 -67.55 5.98
N LEU A 476 16.89 -68.16 7.01
CA LEU A 476 17.50 -69.31 7.69
C LEU A 476 17.68 -70.49 6.73
N GLY A 477 16.71 -70.73 5.84
CA GLY A 477 16.79 -71.75 4.80
C GLY A 477 17.94 -71.51 3.81
N LEU A 478 18.14 -70.26 3.39
CA LEU A 478 19.26 -69.85 2.53
C LEU A 478 20.61 -69.98 3.25
N LEU A 479 20.70 -69.53 4.51
CA LEU A 479 21.92 -69.59 5.31
C LEU A 479 22.34 -71.03 5.60
N CYS A 480 21.44 -71.85 6.18
CA CYS A 480 21.72 -73.26 6.48
C CYS A 480 21.91 -74.08 5.20
N GLY A 481 21.12 -73.79 4.16
CA GLY A 481 21.20 -74.46 2.87
C GLY A 481 22.55 -74.23 2.19
N ASN A 482 23.00 -72.96 2.11
CA ASN A 482 24.23 -72.59 1.42
C ASN A 482 25.49 -72.92 2.24
N CYS A 483 25.51 -72.64 3.55
CA CYS A 483 26.65 -72.96 4.41
C CYS A 483 26.80 -74.46 4.66
N GLY A 484 25.70 -75.20 4.68
CA GLY A 484 25.71 -76.65 4.87
C GLY A 484 25.91 -77.46 3.60
N TYR A 485 25.91 -76.82 2.42
CA TYR A 485 26.03 -77.52 1.14
C TYR A 485 27.47 -77.94 0.88
N ASP A 486 27.68 -79.26 0.80
CA ASP A 486 28.93 -79.84 0.36
C ASP A 486 28.83 -80.26 -1.11
N LYS A 487 29.82 -79.84 -1.93
CA LYS A 487 29.90 -80.21 -3.36
C LYS A 487 30.29 -81.67 -3.57
N GLN A 488 30.95 -82.29 -2.60
CA GLN A 488 31.42 -83.68 -2.69
C GLN A 488 30.38 -84.69 -2.17
N ALA A 489 29.40 -84.24 -1.39
CA ALA A 489 28.32 -85.09 -0.91
C ALA A 489 27.28 -85.34 -2.01
N THR A 490 26.89 -86.60 -2.20
CA THR A 490 25.82 -86.97 -3.12
C THR A 490 24.45 -86.53 -2.57
N PRO A 491 23.44 -86.28 -3.42
CA PRO A 491 22.06 -85.98 -3.00
C PRO A 491 21.49 -86.86 -1.87
N THR A 492 21.87 -88.14 -1.81
CA THR A 492 21.46 -89.10 -0.75
C THR A 492 22.24 -88.95 0.56
N THR A 493 23.45 -88.38 0.55
CA THR A 493 24.37 -88.28 1.71
C THR A 493 24.51 -86.87 2.29
N ARG A 494 23.63 -85.93 1.91
CA ARG A 494 23.70 -84.53 2.36
C ARG A 494 23.76 -84.37 3.89
N GLY A 495 24.59 -83.42 4.32
CA GLY A 495 24.77 -83.05 5.72
C GLY A 495 23.50 -82.54 6.41
N CYS A 496 23.46 -82.68 7.74
CA CYS A 496 22.30 -82.30 8.56
C CYS A 496 21.93 -80.81 8.40
N LEU A 497 22.93 -79.93 8.30
CA LEU A 497 22.74 -78.49 8.15
C LEU A 497 22.08 -78.12 6.81
N SER A 498 22.52 -78.73 5.70
CA SER A 498 21.89 -78.52 4.37
C SER A 498 20.46 -79.04 4.34
N ASN A 499 20.22 -80.24 4.87
CA ASN A 499 18.88 -80.82 4.93
C ASN A 499 17.91 -79.95 5.72
N THR A 500 18.39 -79.38 6.84
CA THR A 500 17.63 -78.42 7.66
C THR A 500 17.30 -77.17 6.84
N GLY A 501 18.25 -76.61 6.08
CA GLY A 501 18.01 -75.47 5.21
C GLY A 501 16.90 -75.72 4.17
N GLY A 502 16.92 -76.89 3.53
CA GLY A 502 15.87 -77.29 2.60
C GLY A 502 14.49 -77.49 3.24
N ASN A 503 14.44 -78.00 4.47
CA ASN A 503 13.20 -78.12 5.24
C ASN A 503 12.65 -76.76 5.67
N LEU A 504 13.52 -75.82 6.08
CA LEU A 504 13.13 -74.45 6.42
C LEU A 504 12.57 -73.69 5.22
N LEU A 505 13.15 -73.84 4.02
CA LEU A 505 12.58 -73.28 2.79
C LEU A 505 11.18 -73.84 2.49
N MET A 506 10.96 -75.13 2.70
CA MET A 506 9.64 -75.75 2.53
C MET A 506 8.65 -75.32 3.61
N ALA A 507 9.09 -75.08 4.85
CA ALA A 507 8.27 -74.49 5.90
C ALA A 507 7.83 -73.07 5.52
N GLY A 508 8.75 -72.24 4.99
CA GLY A 508 8.44 -70.91 4.46
C GLY A 508 7.39 -70.95 3.34
N VAL A 509 7.47 -71.93 2.43
CA VAL A 509 6.45 -72.17 1.38
C VAL A 509 5.09 -72.51 2.00
N GLY A 510 5.06 -73.37 3.02
CA GLY A 510 3.83 -73.72 3.73
C GLY A 510 3.14 -72.51 4.36
N PHE A 511 3.89 -71.72 5.14
CA PHE A 511 3.35 -70.49 5.73
C PHE A 511 2.96 -69.44 4.68
N SER A 512 3.67 -69.37 3.55
CA SER A 512 3.29 -68.48 2.45
C SER A 512 1.91 -68.84 1.90
N PHE A 513 1.60 -70.12 1.67
CA PHE A 513 0.28 -70.54 1.23
C PHE A 513 -0.82 -70.29 2.27
N ILE A 514 -0.51 -70.44 3.56
CA ILE A 514 -1.46 -70.19 4.65
C ILE A 514 -1.82 -68.71 4.74
N PHE A 515 -0.84 -67.81 4.68
CA PHE A 515 -1.05 -66.39 4.93
C PHE A 515 -1.35 -65.55 3.68
N ALA A 516 -0.87 -65.93 2.49
CA ALA A 516 -0.94 -65.06 1.31
C ALA A 516 -2.37 -64.63 0.93
N TRP A 517 -3.36 -65.53 1.01
CA TRP A 517 -4.75 -65.18 0.69
C TRP A 517 -5.37 -64.24 1.74
N VAL A 518 -5.05 -64.43 3.02
CA VAL A 518 -5.50 -63.54 4.12
C VAL A 518 -4.90 -62.15 3.94
N LEU A 519 -3.59 -62.08 3.69
CA LEU A 519 -2.89 -60.82 3.47
C LEU A 519 -3.44 -60.08 2.24
N MET A 520 -3.69 -60.80 1.14
CA MET A 520 -4.26 -60.19 -0.06
C MET A 520 -5.71 -59.71 0.14
N ALA A 521 -6.50 -60.39 0.98
CA ALA A 521 -7.85 -59.91 1.33
C ALA A 521 -7.79 -58.58 2.09
N ILE A 522 -6.86 -58.44 3.04
CA ILE A 522 -6.60 -57.19 3.76
C ILE A 522 -6.16 -56.09 2.79
N VAL A 523 -5.16 -56.38 1.94
CA VAL A 523 -4.65 -55.42 0.93
C VAL A 523 -5.76 -54.96 0.01
N THR A 524 -6.56 -55.88 -0.54
CA THR A 524 -7.64 -55.54 -1.49
C THR A 524 -8.69 -54.65 -0.82
N THR A 525 -9.06 -54.95 0.42
CA THR A 525 -10.04 -54.15 1.18
C THR A 525 -9.52 -52.74 1.44
N LEU A 526 -8.28 -52.62 1.94
CA LEU A 526 -7.66 -51.32 2.22
C LEU A 526 -7.41 -50.50 0.95
N PHE A 527 -7.03 -51.15 -0.15
CA PHE A 527 -6.85 -50.52 -1.46
C PHE A 527 -8.15 -49.91 -1.97
N VAL A 528 -9.25 -50.67 -1.98
CA VAL A 528 -10.54 -50.19 -2.48
C VAL A 528 -11.03 -49.03 -1.61
N VAL A 529 -10.99 -49.18 -0.29
CA VAL A 529 -11.47 -48.13 0.63
C VAL A 529 -10.54 -46.91 0.63
N GLY A 530 -9.26 -47.09 0.93
CA GLY A 530 -8.31 -45.99 1.06
C GLY A 530 -8.02 -45.27 -0.26
N GLY A 531 -7.95 -46.00 -1.38
CA GLY A 531 -7.77 -45.41 -2.69
C GLY A 531 -8.98 -44.60 -3.16
N ASN A 532 -10.20 -45.07 -2.87
CA ASN A 532 -11.42 -44.30 -3.16
C ASN A 532 -11.51 -43.06 -2.27
N VAL A 533 -11.20 -43.16 -0.97
CA VAL A 533 -11.20 -41.99 -0.08
C VAL A 533 -10.20 -40.95 -0.57
N GLU A 534 -9.01 -41.37 -1.03
CA GLU A 534 -8.03 -40.46 -1.61
C GLU A 534 -8.60 -39.71 -2.83
N LYS A 535 -9.16 -40.45 -3.79
CA LYS A 535 -9.65 -39.91 -5.07
C LYS A 535 -10.97 -39.13 -4.99
N LEU A 536 -11.89 -39.53 -4.10
CA LEU A 536 -13.24 -38.96 -4.02
C LEU A 536 -13.39 -37.94 -2.89
N ILE A 537 -12.49 -37.93 -1.89
CA ILE A 537 -12.59 -37.05 -0.72
C ILE A 537 -11.35 -36.18 -0.58
N CYS A 538 -10.15 -36.77 -0.47
CA CYS A 538 -8.94 -36.03 -0.12
C CYS A 538 -8.46 -35.08 -1.22
N GLU A 539 -8.27 -35.57 -2.45
CA GLU A 539 -7.87 -34.74 -3.58
C GLU A 539 -8.91 -33.63 -3.88
N PRO A 540 -10.24 -33.92 -3.92
CA PRO A 540 -11.27 -32.89 -4.08
C PRO A 540 -11.39 -31.90 -2.91
N LEU A 541 -10.97 -32.28 -1.71
CA LEU A 541 -10.93 -31.40 -0.54
C LEU A 541 -9.75 -30.42 -0.65
N ALA A 542 -8.55 -30.93 -0.97
CA ALA A 542 -7.35 -30.14 -1.17
C ALA A 542 -7.52 -29.11 -2.29
N ASN A 543 -8.06 -29.53 -3.44
CA ASN A 543 -8.30 -28.66 -4.61
C ASN A 543 -9.63 -27.87 -4.54
N ARG A 544 -10.36 -27.99 -3.42
CA ARG A 544 -11.61 -27.28 -3.12
C ARG A 544 -12.79 -27.58 -4.07
N GLN A 545 -12.71 -28.65 -4.87
CA GLN A 545 -13.83 -29.11 -5.70
C GLN A 545 -15.00 -29.65 -4.87
N LEU A 546 -14.75 -30.17 -3.67
CA LEU A 546 -15.79 -30.66 -2.77
C LEU A 546 -16.73 -29.53 -2.30
N PHE A 547 -16.20 -28.32 -2.09
CA PHE A 547 -17.03 -27.15 -1.73
C PHE A 547 -18.01 -26.79 -2.84
N LYS A 548 -17.63 -26.97 -4.11
CA LYS A 548 -18.52 -26.76 -5.26
C LYS A 548 -19.72 -27.71 -5.27
N ILE A 549 -19.64 -28.87 -4.62
CA ILE A 549 -20.78 -29.78 -4.44
C ILE A 549 -21.71 -29.23 -3.37
N ILE A 550 -21.18 -28.90 -2.19
CA ILE A 550 -21.96 -28.35 -1.06
C ILE A 550 -22.66 -27.03 -1.47
N ASP A 551 -22.00 -26.22 -2.29
CA ASP A 551 -22.51 -24.95 -2.81
C ASP A 551 -23.50 -25.13 -3.97
N THR A 552 -23.79 -26.35 -4.42
CA THR A 552 -24.78 -26.59 -5.48
C THR A 552 -26.20 -26.34 -4.95
N PRO A 553 -27.01 -25.51 -5.64
CA PRO A 553 -28.33 -25.15 -5.15
C PRO A 553 -29.24 -26.34 -4.87
N PHE A 554 -29.95 -26.30 -3.74
CA PHE A 554 -30.91 -27.33 -3.29
C PHE A 554 -30.31 -28.72 -3.06
N LEU A 555 -28.98 -28.87 -3.09
CA LEU A 555 -28.35 -30.20 -3.02
C LEU A 555 -28.32 -30.77 -1.60
N VAL A 556 -27.99 -29.96 -0.61
CA VAL A 556 -27.85 -30.42 0.79
C VAL A 556 -29.20 -30.46 1.51
N HIS A 557 -30.13 -29.58 1.13
CA HIS A 557 -31.46 -29.50 1.72
C HIS A 557 -32.49 -29.07 0.66
N PRO A 558 -33.60 -29.80 0.47
CA PRO A 558 -34.55 -29.55 -0.62
C PRO A 558 -35.26 -28.19 -0.50
N GLU A 559 -35.44 -27.68 0.72
CA GLU A 559 -36.11 -26.41 0.98
C GLU A 559 -35.16 -25.18 1.01
N LYS A 560 -33.84 -25.39 0.95
CA LYS A 560 -32.86 -24.30 1.05
C LYS A 560 -32.04 -24.23 -0.24
N ARG A 561 -32.21 -23.15 -1.00
CA ARG A 561 -31.41 -22.87 -2.20
C ARG A 561 -29.93 -22.94 -1.89
N ASN A 562 -29.43 -22.08 -1.00
CA ASN A 562 -28.04 -22.12 -0.54
C ASN A 562 -27.97 -22.64 0.91
N PHE A 563 -27.15 -23.68 1.14
CA PHE A 563 -27.08 -24.37 2.44
C PHE A 563 -26.54 -23.48 3.57
N LEU A 564 -25.37 -22.88 3.35
CA LEU A 564 -24.66 -22.09 4.35
C LEU A 564 -25.47 -20.89 4.86
N PRO A 565 -26.00 -19.99 4.01
CA PRO A 565 -26.81 -18.86 4.48
C PRO A 565 -28.17 -19.30 5.02
N GLY A 566 -28.76 -20.39 4.51
CA GLY A 566 -29.97 -20.98 5.06
C GLY A 566 -29.76 -21.63 6.44
N MET A 567 -28.52 -21.96 6.82
CA MET A 567 -28.14 -22.45 8.15
C MET A 567 -27.78 -21.30 9.09
N LEU A 568 -26.94 -20.36 8.64
CA LEU A 568 -26.40 -19.28 9.47
C LEU A 568 -27.41 -18.14 9.70
N PHE A 569 -28.15 -17.75 8.65
CA PHE A 569 -29.00 -16.55 8.67
C PHE A 569 -30.49 -16.86 8.55
N GLN A 570 -30.85 -18.14 8.46
CA GLN A 570 -32.21 -18.60 8.16
C GLN A 570 -32.78 -18.00 6.86
N ASN A 571 -31.91 -17.51 5.96
CA ASN A 571 -32.27 -16.92 4.68
C ASN A 571 -31.50 -17.62 3.54
N PRO A 572 -32.11 -18.58 2.83
CA PRO A 572 -31.42 -19.36 1.82
C PRO A 572 -31.19 -18.62 0.48
N ASN A 573 -31.71 -17.39 0.32
CA ASN A 573 -31.65 -16.63 -0.93
C ASN A 573 -30.39 -15.77 -1.08
N ILE A 574 -29.55 -15.69 -0.05
CA ILE A 574 -28.29 -14.94 -0.08
C ILE A 574 -27.26 -15.74 -0.89
N ASP A 575 -26.54 -15.10 -1.80
CA ASP A 575 -25.52 -15.74 -2.65
C ASP A 575 -24.18 -15.94 -1.92
N LEU A 576 -24.24 -16.48 -0.70
CA LEU A 576 -23.06 -16.87 0.09
C LEU A 576 -22.72 -18.34 -0.15
N THR A 577 -21.48 -18.60 -0.57
CA THR A 577 -20.93 -19.95 -0.79
C THR A 577 -19.92 -20.31 0.30
N LEU A 578 -19.85 -21.60 0.66
CA LEU A 578 -18.84 -22.14 1.58
C LEU A 578 -17.44 -21.98 0.98
N GLY A 579 -17.27 -22.22 -0.32
CA GLY A 579 -16.01 -22.00 -1.00
C GLY A 579 -15.56 -20.53 -0.98
N GLY A 580 -16.50 -19.60 -1.14
CA GLY A 580 -16.24 -18.16 -1.03
C GLY A 580 -15.83 -17.76 0.40
N MET A 581 -16.63 -18.13 1.40
CA MET A 581 -16.32 -17.85 2.81
C MET A 581 -14.97 -18.43 3.22
N TYR A 582 -14.69 -19.69 2.84
CA TYR A 582 -13.41 -20.33 3.12
C TYR A 582 -12.24 -19.55 2.51
N ARG A 583 -12.36 -19.10 1.25
CA ARG A 583 -11.30 -18.35 0.55
C ARG A 583 -11.02 -17.01 1.24
N GLU A 584 -12.06 -16.24 1.55
CA GLU A 584 -11.92 -14.97 2.25
C GLU A 584 -11.27 -15.16 3.63
N CYS A 585 -11.63 -16.21 4.36
CA CYS A 585 -10.99 -16.54 5.63
C CYS A 585 -9.55 -17.07 5.47
N TYR A 586 -9.25 -17.79 4.39
CA TYR A 586 -7.91 -18.25 4.08
C TYR A 586 -6.98 -17.06 3.81
N ASP A 587 -7.47 -16.03 3.13
CA ASP A 587 -6.77 -14.77 2.87
C ASP A 587 -6.75 -13.83 4.10
N ASN A 588 -7.27 -14.29 5.25
CA ASN A 588 -7.32 -13.60 6.54
C ASN A 588 -8.15 -12.30 6.53
N ASN A 589 -9.18 -12.21 5.68
CA ASN A 589 -10.11 -11.09 5.68
C ASN A 589 -11.03 -11.14 6.92
N GLY A 590 -11.67 -10.01 7.22
CA GLY A 590 -12.61 -9.87 8.33
C GLY A 590 -13.88 -10.68 8.10
N LEU A 591 -14.45 -11.26 9.17
CA LEU A 591 -15.64 -12.10 9.10
C LEU A 591 -16.83 -11.38 8.45
N TYR A 592 -16.95 -10.06 8.64
CA TYR A 592 -18.00 -9.25 8.04
C TYR A 592 -17.99 -9.32 6.49
N HIS A 593 -16.80 -9.30 5.89
CA HIS A 593 -16.63 -9.45 4.44
C HIS A 593 -16.81 -10.91 4.01
N ALA A 594 -16.18 -11.85 4.71
CA ALA A 594 -16.23 -13.28 4.38
C ALA A 594 -17.65 -13.87 4.39
N LEU A 595 -18.52 -13.37 5.27
CA LEU A 595 -19.94 -13.77 5.36
C LEU A 595 -20.88 -12.87 4.55
N GLN A 596 -20.36 -11.86 3.84
CA GLN A 596 -21.16 -10.87 3.10
C GLN A 596 -22.26 -10.23 3.96
N LEU A 597 -21.95 -9.91 5.22
CA LEU A 597 -22.91 -9.37 6.17
C LEU A 597 -23.46 -8.00 5.75
N GLU A 598 -22.81 -7.32 4.81
CA GLU A 598 -23.31 -6.08 4.18
C GLU A 598 -24.67 -6.23 3.49
N THR A 599 -25.01 -7.44 3.02
CA THR A 599 -26.31 -7.75 2.40
C THR A 599 -27.47 -7.72 3.39
N MET A 600 -27.19 -7.99 4.66
CA MET A 600 -28.18 -7.97 5.75
C MET A 600 -28.06 -6.71 6.61
N PHE A 601 -26.83 -6.23 6.80
CA PHE A 601 -26.51 -5.15 7.73
C PHE A 601 -25.54 -4.17 7.06
N ASN A 602 -26.10 -3.19 6.35
CA ASN A 602 -25.29 -2.18 5.67
C ASN A 602 -24.83 -1.10 6.66
N ILE A 603 -23.68 -1.35 7.30
CA ILE A 603 -23.08 -0.44 8.29
C ILE A 603 -22.77 0.92 7.67
N ASN A 604 -22.31 0.93 6.41
CA ASN A 604 -22.05 2.15 5.68
C ASN A 604 -23.32 2.99 5.49
N SER A 605 -24.45 2.37 5.15
CA SER A 605 -25.74 3.07 5.03
C SER A 605 -26.22 3.61 6.37
N PHE A 606 -26.05 2.83 7.45
CA PHE A 606 -26.42 3.28 8.80
C PHE A 606 -25.57 4.49 9.21
N LEU A 607 -24.24 4.36 9.16
CA LEU A 607 -23.33 5.43 9.56
C LEU A 607 -23.52 6.69 8.73
N ASN A 608 -23.68 6.58 7.41
CA ASN A 608 -23.96 7.75 6.58
C ASN A 608 -25.27 8.43 6.98
N ARG A 609 -26.34 7.67 7.24
CA ARG A 609 -27.62 8.25 7.65
C ARG A 609 -27.56 8.90 9.04
N THR A 610 -26.86 8.28 9.97
CA THR A 610 -26.75 8.73 11.36
C THR A 610 -25.88 9.97 11.48
N VAL A 611 -24.74 9.97 10.78
CA VAL A 611 -23.76 11.06 10.85
C VAL A 611 -24.17 12.26 9.99
N TYR A 612 -24.80 12.03 8.84
CA TYR A 612 -25.36 13.09 7.99
C TYR A 612 -26.84 13.36 8.33
N ASN A 613 -27.10 13.75 9.58
CA ASN A 613 -28.45 14.12 9.99
C ASN A 613 -28.84 15.54 9.53
N ARG A 614 -30.15 15.77 9.34
CA ARG A 614 -30.68 17.06 8.85
C ARG A 614 -30.46 18.21 9.83
N ASP A 615 -30.37 17.93 11.13
CA ASP A 615 -30.23 18.95 12.16
C ASP A 615 -28.81 19.52 12.19
N LEU A 616 -27.79 18.68 11.97
CA LEU A 616 -26.40 19.08 11.82
C LEU A 616 -26.18 19.83 10.51
N ALA A 617 -26.83 19.40 9.41
CA ALA A 617 -26.83 20.12 8.15
C ALA A 617 -27.37 21.56 8.31
N LYS A 618 -28.49 21.74 9.05
CA LYS A 618 -29.03 23.08 9.34
C LYS A 618 -28.07 23.96 10.13
N VAL A 619 -27.28 23.39 11.05
CA VAL A 619 -26.24 24.15 11.77
C VAL A 619 -25.16 24.61 10.80
N PHE A 620 -24.70 23.73 9.92
CA PHE A 620 -23.69 24.08 8.92
C PHE A 620 -24.20 25.10 7.88
N ASP A 621 -25.46 25.01 7.48
CA ASP A 621 -26.11 25.98 6.57
C ASP A 621 -26.34 27.36 7.23
N SER A 622 -26.32 27.43 8.56
CA SER A 622 -26.47 28.70 9.30
C SER A 622 -25.19 29.54 9.36
N VAL A 623 -24.06 29.04 8.83
CA VAL A 623 -22.81 29.80 8.72
C VAL A 623 -22.96 30.85 7.62
N GLN A 624 -23.44 32.03 8.01
CA GLN A 624 -23.49 33.20 7.14
C GLN A 624 -22.51 34.25 7.66
N VAL A 625 -21.65 34.72 6.76
CA VAL A 625 -20.66 35.75 7.02
C VAL A 625 -20.90 36.86 6.01
N ASP A 626 -20.87 38.09 6.47
CA ASP A 626 -21.01 39.27 5.63
C ASP A 626 -19.90 40.28 5.92
N LEU A 627 -19.22 40.73 4.87
CA LEU A 627 -18.11 41.68 4.96
C LEU A 627 -18.51 43.12 4.61
N GLN A 628 -19.80 43.39 4.41
CA GLN A 628 -20.33 44.72 4.04
C GLN A 628 -19.96 45.86 5.00
N GLY A 629 -19.45 45.58 6.20
CA GLY A 629 -19.00 46.59 7.17
C GLY A 629 -17.54 47.06 7.04
N ILE A 630 -16.73 46.50 6.13
CA ILE A 630 -15.32 46.87 5.98
C ILE A 630 -15.20 48.05 5.02
N THR A 631 -14.76 49.20 5.54
CA THR A 631 -14.41 50.39 4.74
C THR A 631 -12.88 50.50 4.67
N LEU A 632 -12.32 50.51 3.47
CA LEU A 632 -10.87 50.54 3.25
C LEU A 632 -10.33 51.97 3.28
N LEU A 633 -11.06 52.93 2.70
CA LEU A 633 -10.70 54.34 2.73
C LEU A 633 -11.93 55.20 3.00
N GLU A 634 -11.95 55.83 4.17
CA GLU A 634 -12.98 56.79 4.56
C GLU A 634 -13.06 57.97 3.57
N GLN A 635 -14.23 58.60 3.49
CA GLN A 635 -14.46 59.74 2.58
C GLN A 635 -13.46 60.88 2.80
N ALA A 636 -13.04 61.13 4.04
CA ALA A 636 -12.02 62.11 4.36
C ALA A 636 -10.67 61.82 3.66
N GLY A 637 -10.29 60.55 3.52
CA GLY A 637 -9.07 60.14 2.80
C GLY A 637 -9.21 60.31 1.28
N ARG A 638 -10.41 60.00 0.74
CA ARG A 638 -10.74 60.19 -0.68
C ARG A 638 -10.66 61.66 -1.07
N ASP A 639 -11.30 62.53 -0.28
CA ASP A 639 -11.29 63.97 -0.49
C ASP A 639 -9.87 64.53 -0.36
N ASN A 640 -9.06 64.00 0.57
CA ASN A 640 -7.66 64.41 0.73
C ASN A 640 -6.81 64.11 -0.53
N LEU A 641 -6.98 62.93 -1.13
CA LEU A 641 -6.32 62.55 -2.38
C LEU A 641 -6.72 63.46 -3.54
N ILE A 642 -8.02 63.75 -3.67
CA ILE A 642 -8.55 64.65 -4.71
C ILE A 642 -8.01 66.08 -4.52
N ASN A 643 -8.01 66.58 -3.29
CA ASN A 643 -7.48 67.91 -2.97
C ASN A 643 -5.99 68.01 -3.24
N PHE A 644 -5.22 66.92 -3.06
CA PHE A 644 -3.81 66.87 -3.43
C PHE A 644 -3.59 66.95 -4.93
N ALA A 645 -4.35 66.21 -5.73
CA ALA A 645 -4.30 66.32 -7.19
C ALA A 645 -4.62 67.74 -7.68
N ASN A 646 -5.50 68.45 -6.95
CA ASN A 646 -5.94 69.81 -7.26
C ASN A 646 -5.21 70.90 -6.47
N SER A 647 -4.06 70.60 -5.86
CA SER A 647 -3.33 71.56 -5.00
C SER A 647 -2.67 72.72 -5.76
N GLY A 648 -2.73 72.73 -7.08
CA GLY A 648 -2.16 73.79 -7.93
C GLY A 648 -0.72 73.53 -8.40
N ILE A 649 -0.13 72.38 -8.05
CA ILE A 649 1.21 71.98 -8.52
C ILE A 649 1.26 71.89 -10.06
N GLY A 650 0.15 71.45 -10.70
CA GLY A 650 0.00 71.42 -12.16
C GLY A 650 0.04 72.77 -12.85
N GLN A 651 -0.11 73.86 -12.10
CA GLN A 651 -0.19 75.24 -12.62
C GLN A 651 1.13 76.00 -12.48
N ILE A 652 2.16 75.39 -11.90
CA ILE A 652 3.49 76.01 -11.76
C ILE A 652 4.15 76.09 -13.15
N ASP A 653 4.64 77.27 -13.52
CA ASP A 653 5.39 77.47 -14.75
C ASP A 653 6.83 76.94 -14.62
N TYR A 654 6.97 75.61 -14.66
CA TYR A 654 8.27 74.95 -14.56
C TYR A 654 9.27 75.42 -15.64
N GLN A 655 8.78 75.85 -16.79
CA GLN A 655 9.64 76.31 -17.88
C GLN A 655 10.26 77.66 -17.57
N ALA A 656 9.52 78.60 -16.95
CA ALA A 656 10.07 79.86 -16.48
C ALA A 656 11.21 79.66 -15.47
N TYR A 657 11.01 78.79 -14.48
CA TYR A 657 12.03 78.44 -13.50
C TYR A 657 13.28 77.84 -14.15
N LEU A 658 13.11 76.81 -14.99
CA LEU A 658 14.24 76.14 -15.64
C LEU A 658 14.98 77.06 -16.62
N THR A 659 14.30 78.00 -17.25
CA THR A 659 14.93 78.95 -18.19
C THR A 659 15.87 79.91 -17.48
N GLU A 660 15.47 80.45 -16.31
CA GLU A 660 16.33 81.34 -15.53
C GLU A 660 17.45 80.58 -14.80
N VAL A 661 17.16 79.40 -14.23
CA VAL A 661 18.17 78.61 -13.50
C VAL A 661 19.29 78.07 -14.41
N ASN A 662 19.01 77.87 -15.69
CA ASN A 662 20.03 77.44 -16.65
C ASN A 662 20.91 78.59 -17.16
N LYS A 663 20.62 79.85 -16.80
CA LYS A 663 21.53 80.98 -17.04
C LYS A 663 22.57 80.99 -15.92
N GLY A 664 23.84 81.28 -16.24
CA GLY A 664 24.83 81.57 -15.20
C GLY A 664 24.40 82.76 -14.33
N VAL A 665 24.86 82.85 -13.09
CA VAL A 665 24.55 83.97 -12.19
C VAL A 665 25.03 85.30 -12.79
N THR A 666 26.23 85.31 -13.37
CA THR A 666 26.87 86.47 -13.99
C THR A 666 27.00 86.30 -15.51
N LEU A 667 27.13 87.41 -16.24
CA LEU A 667 27.31 87.41 -17.71
C LEU A 667 28.67 86.85 -18.13
N ILE A 668 29.66 87.01 -17.26
CA ILE A 668 31.01 86.48 -17.42
C ILE A 668 31.44 85.77 -16.14
N ASP A 669 32.32 84.79 -16.26
CA ASP A 669 33.00 84.21 -15.10
C ASP A 669 33.84 85.28 -14.40
N LEU A 670 33.45 85.65 -13.19
CA LEU A 670 34.08 86.74 -12.46
C LEU A 670 35.55 86.45 -12.15
N LEU A 671 35.93 85.18 -11.95
CA LEU A 671 37.32 84.81 -11.67
C LEU A 671 38.20 84.96 -12.91
N SER A 672 37.71 84.54 -14.08
CA SER A 672 38.34 84.79 -15.37
C SER A 672 38.48 86.29 -15.61
N PHE A 673 37.43 87.07 -15.35
CA PHE A 673 37.48 88.53 -15.47
C PHE A 673 38.53 89.14 -14.53
N CYS A 674 38.64 88.68 -13.28
CA CYS A 674 39.69 89.11 -12.34
C CYS A 674 41.08 88.78 -12.85
N SER A 675 41.32 87.56 -13.35
CA SER A 675 42.61 87.13 -13.87
C SER A 675 43.01 87.91 -15.12
N ASP A 676 42.07 88.19 -16.02
CA ASP A 676 42.30 89.02 -17.20
C ASP A 676 42.60 90.48 -16.79
N LEU A 677 41.87 91.02 -15.81
CA LEU A 677 42.09 92.38 -15.30
C LEU A 677 43.48 92.52 -14.65
N GLU A 678 43.91 91.51 -13.89
CA GLU A 678 45.26 91.43 -13.30
C GLU A 678 46.35 91.32 -14.38
N ALA A 679 46.15 90.50 -15.41
CA ALA A 679 47.08 90.35 -16.53
C ALA A 679 47.21 91.64 -17.35
N GLN A 680 46.13 92.40 -17.51
CA GLN A 680 46.19 93.74 -18.12
C GLN A 680 46.89 94.74 -17.20
N ALA A 681 46.69 94.66 -15.88
CA ALA A 681 47.39 95.50 -14.91
C ALA A 681 48.92 95.23 -14.90
N ASP A 682 49.36 93.99 -15.11
CA ASP A 682 50.79 93.62 -15.18
C ASP A 682 51.53 94.26 -16.36
N GLN A 683 50.81 94.67 -17.42
CA GLN A 683 51.38 95.37 -18.57
C GLN A 683 51.61 96.86 -18.31
N LEU A 684 51.12 97.38 -17.17
CA LEU A 684 51.25 98.79 -16.82
C LEU A 684 52.54 99.09 -16.05
N PRO A 685 53.09 100.32 -16.16
CA PRO A 685 54.15 100.76 -15.27
C PRO A 685 53.69 100.72 -13.81
N ARG A 686 54.58 100.28 -12.90
CA ARG A 686 54.29 100.25 -11.46
C ARG A 686 53.86 101.63 -10.97
N GLY A 687 52.69 101.71 -10.35
CA GLY A 687 52.10 102.98 -9.93
C GLY A 687 50.69 102.86 -9.38
N ALA A 688 50.03 104.00 -9.16
CA ALA A 688 48.69 104.06 -8.56
C ALA A 688 47.63 103.34 -9.44
N LEU A 689 47.72 103.45 -10.76
CA LEU A 689 46.75 102.86 -11.70
C LEU A 689 46.82 101.31 -11.71
N GLU A 690 48.02 100.73 -11.76
CA GLU A 690 48.23 99.27 -11.69
C GLU A 690 47.68 98.70 -10.36
N ASN A 691 48.00 99.34 -9.24
CA ASN A 691 47.49 98.94 -7.93
C ASN A 691 45.96 99.08 -7.81
N ALA A 692 45.37 100.12 -8.41
CA ALA A 692 43.91 100.31 -8.41
C ALA A 692 43.21 99.20 -9.22
N LEU A 693 43.71 98.83 -10.40
CA LEU A 693 43.14 97.73 -11.20
C LEU A 693 43.24 96.38 -10.47
N ARG A 694 44.36 96.09 -9.80
CA ARG A 694 44.49 94.91 -8.92
C ARG A 694 43.54 94.96 -7.72
N GLY A 695 43.31 96.15 -7.16
CA GLY A 695 42.31 96.37 -6.11
C GLY A 695 40.90 95.99 -6.56
N HIS A 696 40.50 96.41 -7.77
CA HIS A 696 39.22 96.00 -8.35
C HIS A 696 39.14 94.49 -8.61
N ALA A 697 40.20 93.86 -9.12
CA ALA A 697 40.24 92.41 -9.28
C ALA A 697 40.06 91.67 -7.94
N SER A 698 40.71 92.14 -6.86
CA SER A 698 40.51 91.58 -5.52
C SER A 698 39.09 91.78 -4.98
N SER A 699 38.49 92.95 -5.22
CA SER A 699 37.10 93.24 -4.81
C SER A 699 36.10 92.32 -5.52
N ILE A 700 36.24 92.20 -6.85
CA ILE A 700 35.39 91.30 -7.67
C ILE A 700 35.57 89.83 -7.24
N ARG A 701 36.79 89.41 -6.86
CA ARG A 701 37.05 88.06 -6.32
C ARG A 701 36.36 87.84 -4.96
N SER A 702 36.28 88.86 -4.12
CA SER A 702 35.51 88.83 -2.87
C SER A 702 34.01 88.71 -3.15
N ILE A 703 33.48 89.50 -4.10
CA ILE A 703 32.08 89.45 -4.54
C ILE A 703 31.73 88.04 -5.06
N HIS A 704 32.60 87.42 -5.85
CA HIS A 704 32.40 86.05 -6.33
C HIS A 704 32.28 85.06 -5.15
N ARG A 705 33.22 85.09 -4.20
CA ARG A 705 33.24 84.17 -3.06
C ARG A 705 32.05 84.36 -2.11
N GLU A 706 31.72 85.61 -1.80
CA GLU A 706 30.71 85.94 -0.78
C GLU A 706 29.29 85.95 -1.32
N GLN A 707 29.10 86.27 -2.61
CA GLN A 707 27.77 86.46 -3.19
C GLN A 707 27.45 85.46 -4.32
N VAL A 708 28.38 85.15 -5.22
CA VAL A 708 28.10 84.24 -6.35
C VAL A 708 28.00 82.77 -5.91
N VAL A 709 28.94 82.27 -5.09
CA VAL A 709 28.94 80.86 -4.66
C VAL A 709 27.65 80.44 -3.93
N PRO A 710 27.11 81.22 -2.95
CA PRO A 710 25.83 80.88 -2.33
C PRO A 710 24.64 80.91 -3.31
N LEU A 711 24.66 81.82 -4.28
CA LEU A 711 23.64 81.89 -5.33
C LEU A 711 23.68 80.65 -6.24
N GLU A 712 24.87 80.18 -6.63
CA GLU A 712 25.01 78.94 -7.41
C GLU A 712 24.48 77.71 -6.67
N GLN A 713 24.72 77.62 -5.35
CA GLN A 713 24.18 76.55 -4.52
C GLN A 713 22.65 76.60 -4.44
N ALA A 714 22.06 77.79 -4.26
CA ALA A 714 20.61 77.99 -4.26
C ALA A 714 19.98 77.66 -5.63
N MET A 715 20.65 78.00 -6.75
CA MET A 715 20.22 77.62 -8.10
C MET A 715 20.21 76.09 -8.30
N SER A 716 21.21 75.37 -7.78
CA SER A 716 21.27 73.90 -7.84
C SER A 716 20.11 73.25 -7.07
N THR A 717 19.84 73.71 -5.84
CA THR A 717 18.70 73.24 -5.02
C THR A 717 17.36 73.55 -5.69
N LEU A 718 17.22 74.75 -6.27
CA LEU A 718 16.03 75.15 -7.02
C LEU A 718 15.83 74.26 -8.25
N HIS A 719 16.89 73.97 -9.01
CA HIS A 719 16.85 73.08 -10.18
C HIS A 719 16.34 71.69 -9.81
N GLN A 720 16.92 71.07 -8.78
CA GLN A 720 16.56 69.73 -8.33
C GLN A 720 15.11 69.67 -7.86
N SER A 721 14.69 70.64 -7.04
CA SER A 721 13.33 70.70 -6.48
C SER A 721 12.28 70.93 -7.57
N ILE A 722 12.56 71.81 -8.53
CA ILE A 722 11.68 72.07 -9.69
C ILE A 722 11.56 70.83 -10.59
N LYS A 723 12.66 70.12 -10.86
CA LYS A 723 12.62 68.87 -11.64
C LYS A 723 11.82 67.77 -10.94
N GLN A 724 11.98 67.63 -9.62
CA GLN A 724 11.20 66.68 -8.83
C GLN A 724 9.71 67.04 -8.86
N LEU A 725 9.35 68.31 -8.65
CA LEU A 725 7.97 68.78 -8.72
C LEU A 725 7.37 68.59 -10.12
N GLN A 726 8.10 68.91 -11.19
CA GLN A 726 7.65 68.71 -12.57
C GLN A 726 7.31 67.24 -12.84
N LYS A 727 8.15 66.31 -12.39
CA LYS A 727 7.92 64.87 -12.53
C LYS A 727 6.69 64.43 -11.73
N THR A 728 6.54 64.90 -10.50
CA THR A 728 5.40 64.56 -9.65
C THR A 728 4.10 65.10 -10.25
N SER A 729 4.11 66.35 -10.71
CA SER A 729 2.96 67.08 -11.25
C SER A 729 2.31 66.40 -12.46
N ASN A 730 3.13 66.02 -13.45
CA ASN A 730 2.64 65.42 -14.70
C ASN A 730 1.88 64.11 -14.47
N ASP A 731 2.31 63.32 -13.48
CA ASP A 731 1.72 62.02 -13.21
C ASP A 731 0.62 62.08 -12.14
N LEU A 732 0.51 63.17 -11.38
CA LEU A 732 -0.25 63.21 -10.13
C LEU A 732 -1.75 62.95 -10.31
N PRO A 733 -2.47 63.61 -11.24
CA PRO A 733 -3.91 63.38 -11.42
C PRO A 733 -4.23 61.94 -11.83
N VAL A 734 -3.40 61.37 -12.72
CA VAL A 734 -3.54 59.98 -13.18
C VAL A 734 -3.26 59.00 -12.04
N LYS A 735 -2.19 59.22 -11.26
CA LYS A 735 -1.86 58.36 -10.11
C LYS A 735 -2.92 58.41 -9.03
N VAL A 736 -3.48 59.59 -8.71
CA VAL A 736 -4.58 59.72 -7.74
C VAL A 736 -5.84 59.01 -8.23
N THR A 737 -6.20 59.18 -9.51
CA THR A 737 -7.37 58.50 -10.10
C THR A 737 -7.20 56.97 -10.07
N ASN A 738 -6.01 56.47 -10.37
CA ASN A 738 -5.70 55.04 -10.31
C ASN A 738 -5.77 54.49 -8.87
N VAL A 739 -5.30 55.26 -7.88
CA VAL A 739 -5.42 54.89 -6.45
C VAL A 739 -6.89 54.80 -6.03
N LEU A 740 -7.69 55.82 -6.33
CA LEU A 740 -9.11 55.83 -6.01
C LEU A 740 -9.85 54.68 -6.71
N SER A 741 -9.58 54.46 -8.00
CA SER A 741 -10.18 53.35 -8.74
C SER A 741 -9.77 51.96 -8.21
N ALA A 742 -8.53 51.80 -7.75
CA ALA A 742 -8.06 50.54 -7.15
C ALA A 742 -8.76 50.28 -5.82
N ILE A 743 -8.91 51.32 -4.98
CA ILE A 743 -9.66 51.23 -3.73
C ILE A 743 -11.13 50.96 -3.99
N ASP A 744 -11.76 51.64 -4.94
CA ASP A 744 -13.15 51.40 -5.34
C ASP A 744 -13.36 49.98 -5.84
N ALA A 745 -12.42 49.46 -6.64
CA ALA A 745 -12.47 48.07 -7.08
C ALA A 745 -12.33 47.10 -5.89
N ALA A 746 -11.43 47.38 -4.95
CA ALA A 746 -11.24 46.56 -3.76
C ALA A 746 -12.47 46.60 -2.83
N GLU A 747 -13.06 47.76 -2.59
CA GLU A 747 -14.30 47.90 -1.82
C GLU A 747 -15.48 47.24 -2.55
N TYR A 748 -15.60 47.40 -3.87
CA TYR A 748 -16.61 46.71 -4.66
C TYR A 748 -16.47 45.19 -4.58
N LEU A 749 -15.23 44.69 -4.62
CA LEU A 749 -14.94 43.27 -4.41
C LEU A 749 -15.39 42.82 -3.01
N ILE A 750 -15.14 43.60 -1.96
CA ILE A 750 -15.60 43.30 -0.60
C ILE A 750 -17.14 43.32 -0.51
N THR A 751 -17.81 44.29 -1.10
CA THR A 751 -19.26 44.44 -0.98
C THR A 751 -20.05 43.44 -1.83
N HIS A 752 -19.60 43.13 -3.05
CA HIS A 752 -20.38 42.34 -4.02
C HIS A 752 -19.78 40.95 -4.30
N ASN A 753 -18.46 40.86 -4.54
CA ASN A 753 -17.82 39.58 -4.90
C ASN A 753 -17.38 38.77 -3.68
N ALA A 754 -17.19 39.39 -2.51
CA ALA A 754 -16.86 38.66 -1.31
C ALA A 754 -18.02 37.78 -0.88
N SER A 755 -19.27 38.09 -1.23
CA SER A 755 -20.37 37.13 -1.05
C SER A 755 -20.10 35.80 -1.78
N HIS A 756 -19.44 35.82 -2.95
CA HIS A 756 -19.02 34.58 -3.64
C HIS A 756 -17.83 33.92 -2.95
N VAL A 757 -16.78 34.68 -2.62
CA VAL A 757 -15.58 34.15 -1.92
C VAL A 757 -15.97 33.55 -0.57
N VAL A 758 -16.76 34.27 0.22
CA VAL A 758 -17.31 33.82 1.50
C VAL A 758 -18.15 32.57 1.30
N LYS A 759 -19.10 32.55 0.36
CA LYS A 759 -19.89 31.32 0.09
C LYS A 759 -19.00 30.14 -0.29
N GLN A 760 -17.97 30.36 -1.10
CA GLN A 760 -17.04 29.33 -1.55
C GLN A 760 -16.20 28.79 -0.39
N GLU A 761 -15.58 29.67 0.40
CA GLU A 761 -14.74 29.29 1.54
C GLU A 761 -15.58 28.69 2.69
N THR A 762 -16.79 29.19 2.92
CA THR A 762 -17.76 28.60 3.85
C THR A 762 -18.16 27.20 3.40
N LYS A 763 -18.47 27.00 2.11
CA LYS A 763 -18.78 25.67 1.57
C LYS A 763 -17.60 24.72 1.72
N ALA A 764 -16.38 25.16 1.43
CA ALA A 764 -15.17 24.36 1.60
C ALA A 764 -14.93 23.99 3.07
N TYR A 765 -15.16 24.92 3.99
CA TYR A 765 -15.07 24.67 5.43
C TYR A 765 -16.09 23.63 5.91
N VAL A 766 -17.36 23.79 5.52
CA VAL A 766 -18.42 22.82 5.84
C VAL A 766 -18.12 21.44 5.26
N GLN A 767 -17.62 21.38 4.01
CA GLN A 767 -17.18 20.13 3.39
C GLN A 767 -16.01 19.49 4.16
N GLY A 768 -15.12 20.29 4.74
CA GLY A 768 -14.07 19.80 5.66
C GLY A 768 -14.65 19.12 6.90
N LEU A 769 -15.61 19.76 7.57
CA LEU A 769 -16.29 19.20 8.75
C LEU A 769 -17.00 17.88 8.43
N VAL A 770 -17.74 17.84 7.31
CA VAL A 770 -18.41 16.64 6.77
C VAL A 770 -17.39 15.57 6.37
N GLY A 771 -16.22 15.99 5.91
CA GLY A 771 -15.11 15.13 5.50
C GLY A 771 -14.51 14.33 6.65
N TYR A 772 -14.41 14.89 7.87
CA TYR A 772 -13.94 14.15 9.05
C TYR A 772 -14.82 12.94 9.37
N PHE A 773 -16.13 13.13 9.28
CA PHE A 773 -17.09 12.04 9.43
C PHE A 773 -17.00 11.01 8.31
N LYS A 774 -16.80 11.47 7.06
CA LYS A 774 -16.60 10.57 5.92
C LYS A 774 -15.38 9.67 6.14
N GLN A 775 -14.26 10.25 6.56
CA GLN A 775 -13.04 9.53 6.89
C GLN A 775 -13.30 8.47 7.96
N TYR A 776 -14.05 8.79 9.02
CA TYR A 776 -14.45 7.81 10.03
C TYR A 776 -15.29 6.67 9.44
N THR A 777 -16.32 6.98 8.64
CA THR A 777 -17.18 5.94 8.04
C THR A 777 -16.44 5.03 7.06
N GLU A 778 -15.52 5.59 6.26
CA GLU A 778 -14.69 4.83 5.33
C GLU A 778 -13.66 3.98 6.07
N TRP A 779 -13.03 4.52 7.13
CA TRP A 779 -12.13 3.76 8.00
C TRP A 779 -12.85 2.59 8.67
N VAL A 780 -14.03 2.82 9.28
CA VAL A 780 -14.84 1.75 9.89
C VAL A 780 -15.18 0.67 8.87
N LYS A 781 -15.60 1.05 7.65
CA LYS A 781 -15.90 0.10 6.57
C LYS A 781 -14.67 -0.77 6.26
N ASN A 782 -13.52 -0.14 6.02
CA ASN A 782 -12.29 -0.85 5.64
C ASN A 782 -11.79 -1.76 6.78
N SER A 783 -11.79 -1.26 8.02
CA SER A 783 -11.41 -2.06 9.19
C SER A 783 -12.35 -3.23 9.41
N LEU A 784 -13.66 -3.09 9.21
CA LEU A 784 -14.60 -4.22 9.31
C LEU A 784 -14.36 -5.28 8.23
N THR A 785 -13.96 -4.86 7.02
CA THR A 785 -13.71 -5.80 5.92
C THR A 785 -12.39 -6.57 6.07
N ALA A 786 -11.37 -5.99 6.71
CA ALA A 786 -10.01 -6.54 6.70
C ALA A 786 -9.39 -6.83 8.09
N GLU A 787 -9.71 -6.03 9.11
CA GLU A 787 -8.97 -6.01 10.38
C GLU A 787 -9.80 -6.53 11.58
N VAL A 788 -11.10 -6.32 11.57
CA VAL A 788 -12.01 -6.77 12.63
C VAL A 788 -12.45 -8.21 12.36
N ALA A 789 -12.39 -9.03 13.40
CA ALA A 789 -12.79 -10.43 13.37
C ALA A 789 -12.15 -11.19 12.19
N GLN A 790 -10.82 -11.07 12.04
CA GLN A 790 -10.06 -11.82 11.05
C GLN A 790 -10.33 -13.33 11.16
N CYS A 791 -10.86 -13.93 10.10
CA CYS A 791 -11.47 -15.26 10.20
C CYS A 791 -10.54 -16.43 9.83
N LYS A 792 -9.22 -16.21 9.81
CA LYS A 792 -8.22 -17.28 9.58
C LYS A 792 -8.40 -18.53 10.45
N PRO A 793 -8.77 -18.44 11.74
CA PRO A 793 -9.04 -19.64 12.56
C PRO A 793 -10.10 -20.58 11.96
N ILE A 794 -11.08 -20.04 11.22
CA ILE A 794 -12.12 -20.85 10.56
C ILE A 794 -11.51 -21.66 9.41
N SER A 795 -10.70 -21.03 8.55
CA SER A 795 -10.01 -21.73 7.47
C SER A 795 -8.99 -22.75 7.98
N ASN A 796 -8.25 -22.42 9.05
CA ASN A 796 -7.27 -23.30 9.66
C ASN A 796 -7.88 -24.60 10.19
N ILE A 797 -9.14 -24.58 10.65
CA ILE A 797 -9.84 -25.80 11.07
C ILE A 797 -10.08 -26.72 9.90
N VAL A 798 -10.55 -26.17 8.78
CA VAL A 798 -10.82 -26.93 7.55
C VAL A 798 -9.52 -27.55 7.03
N ASP A 799 -8.44 -26.78 7.00
CA ASP A 799 -7.11 -27.27 6.59
C ASP A 799 -6.54 -28.29 7.59
N SER A 800 -6.76 -28.09 8.88
CA SER A 800 -6.33 -29.06 9.90
C SER A 800 -7.10 -30.38 9.81
N MET A 801 -8.40 -30.33 9.45
CA MET A 801 -9.21 -31.53 9.21
C MET A 801 -8.72 -32.29 7.98
N GLU A 802 -8.38 -31.57 6.90
CA GLU A 802 -7.75 -32.15 5.71
C GLU A 802 -6.41 -32.82 6.06
N ILE A 803 -5.51 -32.10 6.74
CA ILE A 803 -4.19 -32.61 7.13
C ILE A 803 -4.32 -33.87 7.99
N VAL A 804 -5.19 -33.85 9.00
CA VAL A 804 -5.37 -35.00 9.90
C VAL A 804 -6.02 -36.18 9.18
N GLY A 805 -7.08 -35.94 8.41
CA GLY A 805 -7.82 -37.00 7.72
C GLY A 805 -7.00 -37.58 6.57
N CYS A 806 -6.54 -36.74 5.67
CA CYS A 806 -5.94 -37.15 4.41
C CYS A 806 -4.45 -37.42 4.55
N SER A 807 -3.67 -36.43 5.01
CA SER A 807 -2.22 -36.56 5.03
C SER A 807 -1.68 -37.46 6.16
N PHE A 808 -2.28 -37.43 7.35
CA PHE A 808 -1.82 -38.29 8.44
C PHE A 808 -2.34 -39.72 8.32
N ILE A 809 -3.65 -39.88 8.06
CA ILE A 809 -4.31 -41.19 8.09
C ILE A 809 -4.34 -41.83 6.71
N ILE A 810 -4.99 -41.23 5.71
CA ILE A 810 -5.26 -41.88 4.43
C ILE A 810 -3.98 -42.13 3.63
N ASP A 811 -3.06 -41.17 3.54
CA ASP A 811 -1.76 -41.36 2.88
C ASP A 811 -0.95 -42.50 3.52
N SER A 812 -0.96 -42.58 4.85
CA SER A 812 -0.28 -43.64 5.58
C SER A 812 -0.97 -45.00 5.40
N VAL A 813 -2.30 -45.08 5.44
CA VAL A 813 -3.05 -46.33 5.17
C VAL A 813 -2.81 -46.79 3.74
N ASN A 814 -2.76 -45.84 2.80
CA ASN A 814 -2.49 -46.13 1.40
C ASN A 814 -1.08 -46.67 1.17
N THR A 815 -0.11 -46.09 1.85
CA THR A 815 1.28 -46.57 1.85
C THR A 815 1.42 -47.95 2.51
N PHE A 816 0.65 -48.21 3.57
CA PHE A 816 0.66 -49.50 4.26
C PHE A 816 0.21 -50.65 3.35
N TRP A 817 -0.97 -50.53 2.72
CA TRP A 817 -1.45 -51.60 1.85
C TRP A 817 -0.62 -51.70 0.56
N PHE A 818 -0.03 -50.61 0.08
CA PHE A 818 0.85 -50.64 -1.10
C PHE A 818 2.12 -51.46 -0.85
N GLY A 819 2.80 -51.21 0.29
CA GLY A 819 3.95 -52.01 0.71
C GLY A 819 3.60 -53.49 0.93
N LEU A 820 2.49 -53.75 1.64
CA LEU A 820 2.02 -55.12 1.91
C LEU A 820 1.56 -55.85 0.63
N GLY A 821 0.95 -55.14 -0.32
CA GLY A 821 0.54 -55.67 -1.62
C GLY A 821 1.73 -56.10 -2.46
N GLY A 822 2.80 -55.29 -2.47
CA GLY A 822 4.07 -55.67 -3.08
C GLY A 822 4.63 -56.97 -2.49
N CYS A 823 4.58 -57.13 -1.17
CA CYS A 823 4.96 -58.38 -0.51
C CYS A 823 4.11 -59.57 -1.00
N CYS A 824 2.77 -59.44 -1.05
CA CYS A 824 1.87 -60.51 -1.46
C CYS A 824 2.15 -61.00 -2.89
N ILE A 825 2.40 -60.08 -3.82
CA ILE A 825 2.73 -60.44 -5.21
C ILE A 825 4.08 -61.18 -5.27
N LEU A 826 5.08 -60.74 -4.51
CA LEU A 826 6.42 -61.33 -4.49
C LEU A 826 6.49 -62.66 -3.70
N LEU A 827 5.48 -62.99 -2.90
CA LEU A 827 5.37 -64.31 -2.28
C LEU A 827 5.22 -65.44 -3.33
N ILE A 828 4.58 -65.18 -4.48
CA ILE A 828 4.44 -66.18 -5.55
C ILE A 828 5.80 -66.63 -6.11
N PRO A 829 6.67 -65.74 -6.65
CA PRO A 829 7.98 -66.16 -7.12
C PRO A 829 8.86 -66.68 -5.98
N SER A 830 8.73 -66.14 -4.76
CA SER A 830 9.39 -66.69 -3.57
C SER A 830 9.03 -68.15 -3.35
N ILE A 831 7.73 -68.54 -3.42
CA ILE A 831 7.29 -69.93 -3.32
C ILE A 831 7.96 -70.80 -4.40
N ILE A 832 7.94 -70.35 -5.66
CA ILE A 832 8.49 -71.11 -6.78
C ILE A 832 9.99 -71.36 -6.59
N PHE A 833 10.74 -70.32 -6.25
CA PHE A 833 12.18 -70.41 -6.05
C PHE A 833 12.52 -71.23 -4.81
N SER A 834 11.81 -71.07 -3.70
CA SER A 834 12.01 -71.88 -2.49
C SER A 834 11.74 -73.36 -2.74
N VAL A 835 10.67 -73.74 -3.46
CA VAL A 835 10.40 -75.16 -3.79
C VAL A 835 11.48 -75.74 -4.70
N LYS A 836 11.93 -74.99 -5.72
CA LYS A 836 12.99 -75.45 -6.64
C LYS A 836 14.34 -75.54 -5.94
N LEU A 837 14.67 -74.58 -5.08
CA LEU A 837 15.93 -74.53 -4.36
C LEU A 837 15.99 -75.58 -3.24
N ALA A 838 14.89 -75.86 -2.54
CA ALA A 838 14.83 -76.86 -1.48
C ALA A 838 15.27 -78.25 -1.96
N LYS A 839 15.02 -78.60 -3.24
CA LYS A 839 15.51 -79.86 -3.83
C LYS A 839 17.04 -79.97 -3.85
N TYR A 840 17.76 -78.85 -3.89
CA TYR A 840 19.23 -78.84 -3.87
C TYR A 840 19.83 -78.86 -2.46
N TYR A 841 19.01 -78.74 -1.41
CA TYR A 841 19.48 -78.74 -0.02
C TYR A 841 18.98 -79.95 0.80
N ARG A 842 17.78 -80.46 0.52
CA ARG A 842 17.21 -81.63 1.22
C ARG A 842 17.95 -82.92 0.89
N ARG A 843 18.10 -83.80 1.88
CA ARG A 843 18.59 -85.17 1.66
C ARG A 843 17.53 -85.95 0.87
N MET A 844 17.94 -86.61 -0.20
CA MET A 844 17.08 -87.39 -1.08
C MET A 844 17.12 -88.88 -0.70
N ASP A 845 16.06 -89.61 -1.02
CA ASP A 845 15.98 -91.06 -0.79
C ASP A 845 16.63 -91.84 -1.95
N THR A 846 16.60 -91.29 -3.18
CA THR A 846 17.22 -91.89 -4.37
C THR A 846 17.84 -90.84 -5.29
N GLU A 847 18.81 -91.22 -6.12
CA GLU A 847 19.48 -90.38 -7.12
C GLU A 847 19.79 -91.15 -8.41
N ASP A 848 19.89 -90.46 -9.55
CA ASP A 848 20.35 -91.08 -10.80
C ASP A 848 21.87 -91.37 -10.70
N VAL A 849 22.28 -92.59 -11.06
CA VAL A 849 23.71 -92.94 -11.24
C VAL A 849 24.12 -92.53 -12.66
N PHE A 850 24.95 -91.49 -12.78
CA PHE A 850 25.68 -91.24 -14.03
C PHE A 850 26.88 -92.19 -14.08
N GLU A 851 26.80 -93.23 -14.92
CA GLU A 851 28.02 -93.83 -15.45
C GLU A 851 28.61 -92.84 -16.47
N ASP A 852 29.69 -92.17 -16.10
CA ASP A 852 30.60 -91.62 -17.09
C ASP A 852 31.12 -92.82 -17.90
N SER A 853 30.50 -93.09 -19.06
CA SER A 853 31.00 -94.03 -20.05
C SER A 853 32.24 -93.42 -20.71
N SER A 854 33.32 -93.41 -19.93
CA SER A 854 34.69 -93.15 -20.34
C SER A 854 35.47 -94.46 -20.19
N TYR A 855 35.19 -95.44 -21.05
CA TYR A 855 36.12 -96.55 -21.27
C TYR A 855 36.49 -96.62 -22.76
N PRO A 856 37.65 -96.08 -23.16
CA PRO A 856 38.35 -96.58 -24.32
C PRO A 856 39.01 -97.93 -23.95
N TRP A 857 38.67 -98.97 -24.72
CA TRP A 857 39.50 -100.12 -25.10
C TRP A 857 40.55 -100.67 -24.10
N LEU A 858 40.41 -101.96 -23.74
CA LEU A 858 41.45 -103.01 -23.51
C LEU A 858 40.94 -103.95 -22.38
N VAL A 859 40.98 -105.29 -22.42
CA VAL A 859 41.54 -106.30 -23.33
C VAL A 859 40.85 -107.64 -23.10
N ALA A 860 40.77 -108.41 -24.18
CA ALA A 860 40.48 -109.84 -24.22
C ALA A 860 41.60 -110.66 -23.55
N LEU A 861 41.28 -111.46 -22.53
CA LEU A 861 41.82 -112.82 -22.32
C LEU A 861 40.99 -113.58 -21.29
#